data_AF-A0A2U1PTC9-F1
#
_entry.id   AF-A0A2U1PTC9-F1
#
_cell.length_a   1.000
_cell.length_b   1.000
_cell.length_c   1.000
_cell.angle_alpha   90.00
_cell.angle_beta   90.00
_cell.angle_gamma   90.00
#
_symmetry.space_group_name_H-M   'P 1'
#
loop_
_entity.id
_entity.type
_entity.pdbx_description
1 polymer ?
#
loop_
_entity_poly.entity_id
_entity_poly.type
_entity_poly.pdbx_seq_one_letter_code
_entity_poly.pdbx_strand_id
1 'polypeptide(L)'
;MLNNWLTNYLANQSQMTSHDHSSFTICDKIVSEMLNISLRYPRKTLFAPDSSLTTEDADELWSYCLETADAQEKNDKYVQPMVWIGVYIAVASLVCILAMAADLFHGFRNKKFWFPNKYFVLNGASITVIAVAMKLPVDLNSAMPSKMDQAAKLGSLAFMCTMMANFMPSLASMDNMTLLANIIGLSILVITMIVNICIQINTSVVDNMFFDFPDFNCIMVAYIYVAMVIMLLLIIICLSLTIPTSKAILEFKYQATDKPSLSDQQTQMSMVEKLREHVRRYWVMAETGNPQFVMVTNPLSTASGGICVFVLVMNMLVVFGLPFGVEDEQQAFTSAYKRSILFIIITQSIGVVVGTIAPIFRCFSVLSFNLVAKWDKKHLMVFKVEKYWTQKLYEWKQSHITFLSGSRRSRTLLYNLRNTILSLCIRFQKLIVVSCKVIWLITIVILRLAVYCLYSWKSVKARLFTPSMASASDDTNEDLSKYVLQVDDEMELAKKTPKGISKSMNSFISNAEKEQNKDLLELLNKSTGFKRVEYFDTDHIQPLLSVELVNSWSLPIVTLTCIAVALPNIHKDKLESFLRSIGEGISYSHLVEESLNNSSEYVNIRKTTMTLWHEVECNYTWLENALSKNAFERKTATEILQWFADKAEEIVIEINKSSNAKMVENPPKMLIAANSMYRITQTILLRDQSNTEPLSKKQLFALLNGMIADILSACFTNLPRVIAMKCQESVIEKREASVKVAARLLGKTTKIIERLEKLELPSMDPDKMAYINEWRIYLKQSIP
;
A
#
# COMPACT_ATOMS: atom_id res chain seq x y z
N MET A 1 -51.15 14.37 58.11
CA MET A 1 -51.33 12.98 57.67
C MET A 1 -50.65 12.71 56.34
N LEU A 2 -50.83 13.56 55.31
CA LEU A 2 -50.11 13.45 54.02
C LEU A 2 -48.58 13.57 54.16
N ASN A 3 -48.05 14.48 54.99
CA ASN A 3 -46.61 14.53 55.27
C ASN A 3 -46.09 13.23 55.89
N ASN A 4 -46.79 12.64 56.86
CA ASN A 4 -46.39 11.34 57.43
C ASN A 4 -46.53 10.20 56.42
N TRP A 5 -47.48 10.28 55.49
CA TRP A 5 -47.62 9.30 54.40
C TRP A 5 -46.54 9.46 53.33
N LEU A 6 -46.23 10.67 52.89
CA LEU A 6 -45.10 10.97 51.99
C LEU A 6 -43.76 10.57 52.63
N THR A 7 -43.58 10.84 53.92
CA THR A 7 -42.35 10.48 54.63
C THR A 7 -42.22 8.96 54.78
N ASN A 8 -43.33 8.24 55.07
CA ASN A 8 -43.33 6.77 55.13
C ASN A 8 -43.28 6.10 53.74
N TYR A 9 -43.83 6.73 52.70
CA TYR A 9 -43.78 6.24 51.32
C TYR A 9 -42.39 6.42 50.71
N LEU A 10 -41.74 7.56 50.97
CA LEU A 10 -40.33 7.78 50.64
C LEU A 10 -39.39 6.86 51.44
N ALA A 11 -39.73 6.51 52.69
CA ALA A 11 -38.97 5.53 53.47
C ALA A 11 -39.11 4.09 52.94
N ASN A 12 -40.28 3.72 52.40
CA ASN A 12 -40.56 2.39 51.84
C ASN A 12 -40.07 2.17 50.39
N GLN A 13 -39.58 3.19 49.70
CA GLN A 13 -38.95 3.00 48.37
C GLN A 13 -37.68 2.12 48.41
N SER A 14 -37.11 1.89 49.60
CA SER A 14 -35.91 1.06 49.78
C SER A 14 -36.16 -0.46 49.68
N GLN A 15 -37.41 -0.93 49.45
CA GLN A 15 -37.76 -2.37 49.46
C GLN A 15 -38.57 -2.91 48.26
N MET A 16 -38.80 -2.15 47.18
CA MET A 16 -39.58 -2.64 46.01
C MET A 16 -38.71 -3.01 44.80
N THR A 17 -39.01 -4.17 44.20
CA THR A 17 -38.27 -4.80 43.10
C THR A 17 -38.50 -4.14 41.72
N SER A 18 -37.51 -4.33 40.84
CA SER A 18 -37.14 -3.61 39.61
C SER A 18 -38.15 -3.46 38.45
N HIS A 19 -39.45 -3.71 38.62
CA HIS A 19 -40.41 -3.66 37.50
C HIS A 19 -41.43 -2.50 37.53
N ASP A 20 -41.50 -1.70 38.60
CA ASP A 20 -42.58 -0.72 38.82
C ASP A 20 -42.18 0.77 38.63
N HIS A 21 -41.00 1.08 38.09
CA HIS A 21 -40.50 2.46 37.96
C HIS A 21 -40.60 3.03 36.55
N SER A 22 -41.82 3.28 36.07
CA SER A 22 -42.03 4.37 35.09
C SER A 22 -42.55 5.60 35.85
N SER A 23 -42.12 6.80 35.46
CA SER A 23 -42.64 8.08 35.97
C SER A 23 -44.19 8.12 35.89
N PHE A 24 -44.74 7.46 34.87
CA PHE A 24 -46.17 7.22 34.70
C PHE A 24 -46.78 6.36 35.80
N THR A 25 -46.18 5.24 36.20
CA THR A 25 -46.72 4.34 37.25
C THR A 25 -46.79 5.03 38.63
N ILE A 26 -45.83 5.90 38.91
CA ILE A 26 -45.82 6.70 40.15
C ILE A 26 -46.86 7.81 40.06
N CYS A 27 -46.95 8.51 38.93
CA CYS A 27 -47.95 9.55 38.76
C CYS A 27 -49.38 8.99 38.72
N ASP A 28 -49.59 7.82 38.11
CA ASP A 28 -50.87 7.09 38.09
C ASP A 28 -51.31 6.66 39.47
N LYS A 29 -50.38 6.16 40.30
CA LYS A 29 -50.67 5.93 41.72
C LYS A 29 -51.07 7.21 42.41
N ILE A 30 -50.35 8.32 42.21
CA ILE A 30 -50.65 9.61 42.86
C ILE A 30 -52.04 10.13 42.44
N VAL A 31 -52.34 10.13 41.13
CA VAL A 31 -53.63 10.56 40.56
C VAL A 31 -54.76 9.64 41.03
N SER A 32 -54.56 8.33 41.01
CA SER A 32 -55.52 7.33 41.49
C SER A 32 -55.81 7.49 42.99
N GLU A 33 -54.79 7.77 43.80
CA GLU A 33 -54.95 8.05 45.24
C GLU A 33 -55.70 9.37 45.46
N MET A 34 -55.41 10.41 44.68
CA MET A 34 -56.13 11.70 44.73
C MET A 34 -57.61 11.57 44.37
N LEU A 35 -57.94 10.83 43.30
CA LEU A 35 -59.33 10.55 42.89
C LEU A 35 -60.08 9.71 43.93
N ASN A 36 -59.42 8.72 44.53
CA ASN A 36 -60.01 7.86 45.56
C ASN A 36 -60.27 8.62 46.87
N ILE A 37 -59.43 9.60 47.22
CA ILE A 37 -59.64 10.51 48.36
C ILE A 37 -60.80 11.47 48.10
N SER A 38 -60.89 12.04 46.89
CA SER A 38 -61.98 12.90 46.42
C SER A 38 -63.36 12.20 46.51
N LEU A 39 -63.46 10.95 46.05
CA LEU A 39 -64.70 10.16 46.10
C LEU A 39 -65.13 9.75 47.51
N ARG A 40 -64.17 9.53 48.43
CA ARG A 40 -64.43 9.02 49.78
C ARG A 40 -64.84 10.11 50.79
N TYR A 41 -64.56 11.39 50.49
CA TYR A 41 -64.90 12.53 51.36
C TYR A 41 -65.39 13.75 50.57
N PRO A 42 -66.63 13.74 50.03
CA PRO A 42 -67.12 14.79 49.13
C PRO A 42 -67.35 16.16 49.78
N ARG A 43 -67.13 16.32 51.10
CA ARG A 43 -67.47 17.56 51.82
C ARG A 43 -66.63 17.86 53.08
N LYS A 44 -65.31 17.59 53.05
CA LYS A 44 -64.37 18.13 54.03
C LYS A 44 -63.08 18.62 53.36
N THR A 45 -62.78 19.90 53.54
CA THR A 45 -61.50 20.55 53.21
C THR A 45 -60.36 19.83 53.92
N LEU A 46 -59.60 19.02 53.20
CA LEU A 46 -58.44 18.30 53.74
C LEU A 46 -57.15 19.16 53.66
N PHE A 47 -57.23 20.32 53.02
CA PHE A 47 -56.16 21.32 52.91
C PHE A 47 -56.67 22.68 53.42
N ALA A 48 -55.75 23.60 53.70
CA ALA A 48 -56.02 24.94 54.23
C ALA A 48 -57.19 25.66 53.50
N PRO A 49 -57.85 26.65 54.14
CA PRO A 49 -59.22 27.09 53.81
C PRO A 49 -59.48 27.59 52.39
N ASP A 50 -58.46 27.74 51.54
CA ASP A 50 -58.55 28.33 50.21
C ASP A 50 -58.13 27.38 49.06
N SER A 51 -58.08 26.05 49.27
CA SER A 51 -57.74 25.11 48.18
C SER A 51 -58.69 23.90 48.15
N SER A 52 -59.78 24.02 47.39
CA SER A 52 -60.59 22.87 46.99
C SER A 52 -59.95 22.23 45.75
N LEU A 53 -59.11 21.20 45.94
CA LEU A 53 -58.68 20.36 44.82
C LEU A 53 -59.94 19.73 44.19
N THR A 54 -60.22 20.05 42.94
CA THR A 54 -61.37 19.57 42.19
C THR A 54 -61.01 18.30 41.40
N THR A 55 -62.02 17.58 40.92
CA THR A 55 -61.80 16.47 39.98
C THR A 55 -61.14 16.94 38.69
N GLU A 56 -61.34 18.19 38.31
CA GLU A 56 -60.75 18.83 37.12
C GLU A 56 -59.22 18.99 37.26
N ASP A 57 -58.73 19.35 38.46
CA ASP A 57 -57.28 19.43 38.76
C ASP A 57 -56.59 18.06 38.70
N ALA A 58 -57.30 16.99 39.10
CA ALA A 58 -56.79 15.63 39.01
C ALA A 58 -56.72 15.11 37.57
N ASP A 59 -57.72 15.47 36.74
CA ASP A 59 -57.75 15.15 35.31
C ASP A 59 -56.67 15.94 34.53
N GLU A 60 -56.40 17.20 34.90
CA GLU A 60 -55.31 17.99 34.30
C GLU A 60 -53.92 17.42 34.65
N LEU A 61 -53.72 16.99 35.91
CA LEU A 61 -52.49 16.31 36.33
C LEU A 61 -52.32 14.95 35.62
N TRP A 62 -53.41 14.20 35.45
CA TRP A 62 -53.42 12.95 34.69
C TRP A 62 -53.05 13.18 33.22
N SER A 63 -53.63 14.19 32.58
CA SER A 63 -53.32 14.57 31.20
C SER A 63 -51.85 14.97 31.04
N TYR A 64 -51.31 15.76 31.96
CA TYR A 64 -49.89 16.13 31.98
C TYR A 64 -48.98 14.91 32.17
N CYS A 65 -49.37 13.97 33.04
CA CYS A 65 -48.62 12.73 33.25
C CYS A 65 -48.70 11.77 32.05
N LEU A 66 -49.83 11.70 31.36
CA LEU A 66 -49.97 10.95 30.12
C LEU A 66 -49.13 11.59 29.01
N GLU A 67 -49.15 12.92 28.86
CA GLU A 67 -48.37 13.65 27.86
C GLU A 67 -46.86 13.52 28.10
N THR A 68 -46.41 13.58 29.36
CA THR A 68 -45.01 13.37 29.71
C THR A 68 -44.57 11.90 29.53
N ALA A 69 -45.44 10.93 29.82
CA ALA A 69 -45.19 9.52 29.55
C ALA A 69 -45.10 9.22 28.04
N ASP A 70 -46.03 9.76 27.25
CA ASP A 70 -46.01 9.68 25.79
C ASP A 70 -44.77 10.36 25.21
N ALA A 71 -44.39 11.53 25.72
CA ALA A 71 -43.18 12.23 25.34
C ALA A 71 -41.92 11.43 25.69
N GLN A 72 -41.90 10.78 26.86
CA GLN A 72 -40.78 9.95 27.31
C GLN A 72 -40.68 8.64 26.50
N GLU A 73 -41.80 7.97 26.20
CA GLU A 73 -41.81 6.79 25.34
C GLU A 73 -41.41 7.12 23.90
N LYS A 74 -41.87 8.26 23.36
CA LYS A 74 -41.42 8.79 22.07
C LYS A 74 -39.92 9.08 22.11
N ASN A 75 -39.42 9.74 23.16
CA ASN A 75 -38.00 10.02 23.33
C ASN A 75 -37.16 8.74 23.42
N ASP A 76 -37.61 7.73 24.16
CA ASP A 76 -36.93 6.43 24.27
C ASP A 76 -36.86 5.71 22.92
N LYS A 77 -37.93 5.76 22.12
CA LYS A 77 -37.94 5.28 20.73
C LYS A 77 -36.99 6.08 19.82
N TYR A 78 -36.88 7.40 20.01
CA TYR A 78 -35.93 8.25 19.26
C TYR A 78 -34.47 8.02 19.65
N VAL A 79 -34.18 7.58 20.88
CA VAL A 79 -32.83 7.32 21.39
C VAL A 79 -32.32 5.94 20.99
N GLN A 80 -33.19 4.96 20.73
CA GLN A 80 -32.81 3.58 20.39
C GLN A 80 -31.82 3.45 19.21
N PRO A 81 -31.91 4.23 18.12
CA PRO A 81 -30.92 4.22 17.04
C PRO A 81 -29.53 4.73 17.43
N MET A 82 -29.41 5.57 18.47
CA MET A 82 -28.13 6.14 18.90
C MET A 82 -27.18 5.08 19.45
N VAL A 83 -27.70 4.03 20.09
CA VAL A 83 -26.90 2.88 20.54
C VAL A 83 -26.25 2.16 19.35
N TRP A 84 -27.01 1.94 18.27
CA TRP A 84 -26.50 1.33 17.04
C TRP A 84 -25.50 2.23 16.33
N ILE A 85 -25.70 3.55 16.36
CA ILE A 85 -24.71 4.51 15.88
C ILE A 85 -23.40 4.38 16.68
N GLY A 86 -23.48 4.22 18.00
CA GLY A 86 -22.29 4.01 18.83
C GLY A 86 -21.54 2.71 18.52
N VAL A 87 -22.26 1.61 18.27
CA VAL A 87 -21.65 0.37 17.77
C VAL A 87 -20.98 0.58 16.41
N TYR A 88 -21.63 1.33 15.51
CA TYR A 88 -21.08 1.66 14.20
C TYR A 88 -19.79 2.49 14.30
N ILE A 89 -19.71 3.45 15.24
CA ILE A 89 -18.50 4.21 15.56
C ILE A 89 -17.38 3.29 16.04
N ALA A 90 -17.68 2.35 16.94
CA ALA A 90 -16.70 1.39 17.45
C ALA A 90 -16.18 0.47 16.33
N VAL A 91 -17.06 -0.05 15.46
CA VAL A 91 -16.67 -0.88 14.32
C VAL A 91 -15.81 -0.10 13.32
N ALA A 92 -16.19 1.14 12.97
CA ALA A 92 -15.40 1.99 12.10
C ALA A 92 -14.00 2.27 12.69
N SER A 93 -13.94 2.52 14.00
CA SER A 93 -12.69 2.69 14.74
C SER A 93 -11.83 1.43 14.66
N LEU A 94 -12.42 0.25 14.85
CA LEU A 94 -11.72 -1.04 14.76
C LEU A 94 -11.13 -1.28 13.36
N VAL A 95 -11.84 -0.92 12.29
CA VAL A 95 -11.33 -1.02 10.90
C VAL A 95 -10.08 -0.15 10.73
N CYS A 96 -10.08 1.08 11.24
CA CYS A 96 -8.88 1.94 11.23
C CYS A 96 -7.71 1.29 12.00
N ILE A 97 -7.98 0.67 13.14
CA ILE A 97 -6.95 0.01 13.98
C ILE A 97 -6.35 -1.19 13.26
N LEU A 98 -7.17 -2.04 12.65
CA LEU A 98 -6.70 -3.19 11.90
C LEU A 98 -5.83 -2.77 10.71
N ALA A 99 -6.21 -1.69 10.01
CA ALA A 99 -5.40 -1.14 8.92
C ALA A 99 -4.05 -0.60 9.42
N MET A 100 -4.01 0.14 10.53
CA MET A 100 -2.75 0.61 11.14
C MET A 100 -1.88 -0.57 11.64
N ALA A 101 -2.48 -1.59 12.24
CA ALA A 101 -1.79 -2.79 12.70
C ALA A 101 -1.21 -3.61 11.52
N ALA A 102 -1.92 -3.68 10.40
CA ALA A 102 -1.44 -4.34 9.19
C ALA A 102 -0.19 -3.63 8.62
N ASP A 103 -0.14 -2.30 8.66
CA ASP A 103 1.04 -1.52 8.28
C ASP A 103 2.23 -1.77 9.21
N LEU A 104 1.99 -1.87 10.52
CA LEU A 104 3.02 -2.26 11.49
C LEU A 104 3.58 -3.65 11.17
N PHE A 105 2.70 -4.64 11.00
CA PHE A 105 3.09 -6.01 10.69
C PHE A 105 3.89 -6.09 9.39
N HIS A 106 3.45 -5.35 8.35
CA HIS A 106 4.14 -5.25 7.07
C HIS A 106 5.54 -4.63 7.22
N GLY A 107 5.68 -3.56 8.00
CA GLY A 107 6.97 -2.93 8.28
C GLY A 107 7.94 -3.87 8.99
N PHE A 108 7.48 -4.57 10.04
CA PHE A 108 8.31 -5.56 10.75
C PHE A 108 8.73 -6.72 9.86
N ARG A 109 7.79 -7.30 9.09
CA ARG A 109 8.07 -8.42 8.20
C ARG A 109 9.11 -8.08 7.14
N ASN A 110 9.07 -6.86 6.62
CA ASN A 110 10.01 -6.37 5.60
C ASN A 110 11.26 -5.70 6.20
N LYS A 111 11.43 -5.71 7.52
CA LYS A 111 12.53 -5.04 8.25
C LYS A 111 12.62 -3.53 7.95
N LYS A 112 11.50 -2.89 7.62
CA LYS A 112 11.36 -1.45 7.40
C LYS A 112 10.78 -0.80 8.66
N PHE A 113 11.67 -0.44 9.59
CA PHE A 113 11.29 0.18 10.88
C PHE A 113 10.73 1.61 10.76
N TRP A 114 10.76 2.20 9.57
CA TRP A 114 10.13 3.48 9.29
C TRP A 114 8.63 3.34 8.92
N PHE A 115 8.11 2.10 8.85
CA PHE A 115 6.71 1.73 8.62
C PHE A 115 6.05 2.44 7.44
N PRO A 116 6.33 2.02 6.20
CA PRO A 116 5.60 2.51 5.02
C PRO A 116 4.11 2.19 5.14
N ASN A 117 3.26 3.16 4.80
CA ASN A 117 1.82 2.93 4.73
C ASN A 117 1.47 2.23 3.42
N LYS A 118 0.84 1.06 3.53
CA LYS A 118 0.29 0.29 2.42
C LYS A 118 -1.21 0.06 2.59
N TYR A 119 -1.68 -0.15 3.82
CA TYR A 119 -3.08 -0.47 4.12
C TYR A 119 -3.83 0.75 4.67
N PHE A 120 -3.24 1.53 5.57
CA PHE A 120 -3.85 2.75 6.12
C PHE A 120 -3.44 3.99 5.31
N VAL A 121 -4.01 4.09 4.11
CA VAL A 121 -3.72 5.15 3.13
C VAL A 121 -4.82 6.20 3.16
N LEU A 122 -4.44 7.49 3.12
CA LEU A 122 -5.41 8.58 3.05
C LEU A 122 -6.07 8.65 1.67
N ASN A 123 -7.30 8.20 1.56
CA ASN A 123 -8.14 8.34 0.36
C ASN A 123 -9.60 8.63 0.75
N GLY A 124 -10.47 8.88 -0.23
CA GLY A 124 -11.90 9.17 0.02
C GLY A 124 -12.61 8.12 0.89
N ALA A 125 -12.29 6.82 0.71
CA ALA A 125 -12.85 5.76 1.52
C ALA A 125 -12.41 5.85 2.99
N SER A 126 -11.10 6.02 3.24
CA SER A 126 -10.56 6.20 4.59
C SER A 126 -11.12 7.46 5.27
N ILE A 127 -11.28 8.58 4.55
CA ILE A 127 -11.87 9.82 5.07
C ILE A 127 -13.31 9.58 5.51
N THR A 128 -14.07 8.80 4.74
CA THR A 128 -15.45 8.44 5.08
C THR A 128 -15.52 7.57 6.34
N VAL A 129 -14.64 6.57 6.46
CA VAL A 129 -14.57 5.72 7.66
C VAL A 129 -14.16 6.53 8.89
N ILE A 130 -13.22 7.48 8.74
CA ILE A 130 -12.84 8.40 9.83
C ILE A 130 -14.00 9.31 10.22
N ALA A 131 -14.76 9.83 9.25
CA ALA A 131 -15.93 10.65 9.55
C ALA A 131 -16.96 9.89 10.39
N VAL A 132 -17.13 8.59 10.14
CA VAL A 132 -17.94 7.72 10.99
C VAL A 132 -17.30 7.54 12.37
N ALA A 133 -16.01 7.21 12.45
CA ALA A 133 -15.31 7.03 13.73
C ALA A 133 -15.29 8.31 14.60
N MET A 134 -15.33 9.49 13.96
CA MET A 134 -15.36 10.81 14.59
C MET A 134 -16.77 11.36 14.78
N LYS A 135 -17.82 10.54 14.60
CA LYS A 135 -19.19 11.02 14.75
C LYS A 135 -19.52 11.45 16.18
N LEU A 136 -18.93 10.80 17.19
CA LEU A 136 -19.15 11.13 18.61
C LEU A 136 -18.74 12.58 18.97
N PRO A 137 -17.51 13.05 18.68
CA PRO A 137 -17.13 14.45 18.95
C PRO A 137 -17.85 15.48 18.06
N VAL A 138 -18.46 15.05 16.95
CA VAL A 138 -19.20 15.91 16.02
C VAL A 138 -20.67 16.05 16.41
N ASP A 139 -21.20 15.19 17.29
CA ASP A 139 -22.59 15.18 17.73
C ASP A 139 -22.91 16.34 18.68
N LEU A 140 -23.74 17.27 18.21
CA LEU A 140 -24.22 18.45 18.94
C LEU A 140 -25.62 18.26 19.54
N ASN A 141 -26.36 17.22 19.13
CA ASN A 141 -27.80 17.13 19.37
C ASN A 141 -28.14 16.25 20.57
N SER A 142 -27.26 15.33 20.95
CA SER A 142 -27.50 14.38 22.04
C SER A 142 -26.79 14.80 23.33
N ALA A 143 -27.50 14.67 24.45
CA ALA A 143 -26.96 14.98 25.78
C ALA A 143 -25.92 13.92 26.20
N MET A 144 -24.77 14.39 26.70
CA MET A 144 -23.62 13.56 27.09
C MET A 144 -22.97 14.05 28.40
N PRO A 145 -23.69 14.01 29.54
CA PRO A 145 -23.23 14.63 30.78
C PRO A 145 -22.27 13.77 31.61
N SER A 146 -22.14 12.45 31.37
CA SER A 146 -21.35 11.59 32.26
C SER A 146 -19.82 11.73 32.07
N LYS A 147 -19.05 11.41 33.12
CA LYS A 147 -17.58 11.29 33.06
C LYS A 147 -17.12 10.39 31.91
N MET A 148 -17.83 9.29 31.69
CA MET A 148 -17.56 8.33 30.61
C MET A 148 -17.77 8.94 29.23
N ASP A 149 -18.83 9.72 29.04
CA ASP A 149 -19.11 10.36 27.74
C ASP A 149 -18.04 11.39 27.38
N GLN A 150 -17.63 12.22 28.36
CA GLN A 150 -16.57 13.21 28.16
C GLN A 150 -15.22 12.54 27.86
N ALA A 151 -14.88 11.47 28.59
CA ALA A 151 -13.69 10.69 28.32
C ALA A 151 -13.73 10.04 26.92
N ALA A 152 -14.89 9.57 26.46
CA ALA A 152 -15.05 9.03 25.10
C ALA A 152 -14.80 10.09 24.01
N LYS A 153 -15.32 11.32 24.20
CA LYS A 153 -15.05 12.45 23.28
C LYS A 153 -13.57 12.81 23.25
N LEU A 154 -12.93 12.91 24.42
CA LEU A 154 -11.49 13.16 24.54
C LEU A 154 -10.67 12.03 23.89
N GLY A 155 -11.07 10.78 24.11
CA GLY A 155 -10.48 9.60 23.48
C GLY A 155 -10.61 9.61 21.96
N SER A 156 -11.74 10.05 21.41
CA SER A 156 -11.93 10.24 19.96
C SER A 156 -10.96 11.29 19.40
N LEU A 157 -10.73 12.39 20.11
CA LEU A 157 -9.76 13.41 19.70
C LEU A 157 -8.32 12.90 19.74
N ALA A 158 -7.96 12.16 20.79
CA ALA A 158 -6.68 11.48 20.88
C ALA A 158 -6.49 10.49 19.72
N PHE A 159 -7.52 9.71 19.41
CA PHE A 159 -7.51 8.77 18.30
C PHE A 159 -7.34 9.48 16.95
N MET A 160 -8.03 10.61 16.74
CA MET A 160 -7.83 11.43 15.53
C MET A 160 -6.39 11.91 15.37
N CYS A 161 -5.75 12.39 16.44
CA CYS A 161 -4.34 12.78 16.41
C CYS A 161 -3.44 11.62 15.92
N THR A 162 -3.66 10.42 16.47
CA THR A 162 -2.86 9.25 16.07
C THR A 162 -3.11 8.84 14.62
N MET A 163 -4.35 8.89 14.14
CA MET A 163 -4.65 8.58 12.73
C MET A 163 -3.98 9.59 11.78
N MET A 164 -4.05 10.89 12.08
CA MET A 164 -3.40 11.95 11.28
C MET A 164 -1.89 11.75 11.17
N ALA A 165 -1.22 11.42 12.28
CA ALA A 165 0.21 11.13 12.25
C ALA A 165 0.53 9.86 11.46
N ASN A 166 -0.35 8.86 11.49
CA ASN A 166 -0.18 7.65 10.68
C ASN A 166 -0.32 7.95 9.20
N PHE A 167 -1.20 8.86 8.75
CA PHE A 167 -1.37 9.16 7.32
C PHE A 167 -0.19 9.86 6.64
N MET A 168 0.73 10.46 7.40
CA MET A 168 1.81 11.29 6.85
C MET A 168 2.63 10.63 5.72
N PRO A 169 3.07 9.35 5.82
CA PRO A 169 3.84 8.73 4.74
C PRO A 169 2.98 8.47 3.49
N SER A 170 1.69 8.19 3.66
CA SER A 170 0.79 7.90 2.53
C SER A 170 0.65 9.10 1.58
N LEU A 171 0.79 10.32 2.09
CA LEU A 171 0.77 11.55 1.28
C LEU A 171 1.86 11.54 0.20
N ALA A 172 3.05 11.01 0.52
CA ALA A 172 4.18 11.02 -0.40
C ALA A 172 4.06 9.99 -1.54
N SER A 173 3.23 8.95 -1.38
CA SER A 173 2.95 7.97 -2.44
C SER A 173 1.92 8.42 -3.48
N MET A 174 1.21 9.52 -3.23
CA MET A 174 0.13 9.98 -4.11
C MET A 174 0.66 10.87 -5.24
N ASP A 175 -0.01 10.85 -6.39
CA ASP A 175 0.18 11.87 -7.41
C ASP A 175 -0.32 13.24 -6.90
N ASN A 176 0.11 14.33 -7.55
CA ASN A 176 -0.16 15.68 -7.08
C ASN A 176 -1.66 16.04 -7.02
N MET A 177 -2.48 15.49 -7.92
CA MET A 177 -3.93 15.78 -7.96
C MET A 177 -4.67 15.02 -6.86
N THR A 178 -4.37 13.73 -6.72
CA THR A 178 -4.93 12.89 -5.65
C THR A 178 -4.49 13.41 -4.28
N LEU A 179 -3.23 13.81 -4.13
CA LEU A 179 -2.72 14.45 -2.91
C LEU A 179 -3.55 15.67 -2.53
N LEU A 180 -3.79 16.59 -3.48
CA LEU A 180 -4.57 17.81 -3.23
C LEU A 180 -6.00 17.50 -2.81
N ALA A 181 -6.68 16.60 -3.54
CA ALA A 181 -8.08 16.23 -3.24
C ALA A 181 -8.21 15.61 -1.85
N ASN A 182 -7.33 14.67 -1.50
CA ASN A 182 -7.36 14.00 -0.20
C ASN A 182 -7.04 14.95 0.97
N ILE A 183 -6.11 15.89 0.78
CA ILE A 183 -5.79 16.92 1.78
C ILE A 183 -6.95 17.88 1.99
N ILE A 184 -7.65 18.30 0.92
CA ILE A 184 -8.85 19.12 1.03
C ILE A 184 -9.93 18.37 1.81
N GLY A 185 -10.21 17.12 1.45
CA GLY A 185 -11.21 16.29 2.14
C GLY A 185 -10.90 16.10 3.63
N LEU A 186 -9.64 15.77 3.96
CA LEU A 186 -9.21 15.66 5.36
C LEU A 186 -9.30 17.00 6.10
N SER A 187 -8.92 18.11 5.46
CA SER A 187 -8.98 19.43 6.08
C SER A 187 -10.41 19.85 6.40
N ILE A 188 -11.36 19.62 5.49
CA ILE A 188 -12.78 19.90 5.74
C ILE A 188 -13.26 19.10 6.94
N LEU A 189 -13.02 17.79 6.97
CA LEU A 189 -13.44 16.92 8.07
C LEU A 189 -12.89 17.40 9.42
N VAL A 190 -11.59 17.68 9.49
CA VAL A 190 -10.92 18.09 10.73
C VAL A 190 -11.39 19.48 11.18
N ILE A 191 -11.56 20.43 10.26
CA ILE A 191 -12.09 21.77 10.59
C ILE A 191 -13.51 21.68 11.11
N THR A 192 -14.39 20.90 10.47
CA THR A 192 -15.76 20.69 10.95
C THR A 192 -15.78 20.10 12.35
N MET A 193 -14.93 19.09 12.62
CA MET A 193 -14.80 18.50 13.96
C MET A 193 -14.37 19.54 15.00
N ILE A 194 -13.34 20.35 14.70
CA ILE A 194 -12.86 21.41 15.61
C ILE A 194 -13.96 22.43 15.91
N VAL A 195 -14.65 22.92 14.87
CA VAL A 195 -15.72 23.92 15.04
C VAL A 195 -16.82 23.36 15.94
N ASN A 196 -17.23 22.11 15.74
CA ASN A 196 -18.27 21.48 16.58
C ASN A 196 -17.83 21.36 18.04
N ILE A 197 -16.56 21.02 18.30
CA ILE A 197 -16.03 20.95 19.67
C ILE A 197 -15.97 22.34 20.31
N CYS A 198 -15.51 23.35 19.58
CA CYS A 198 -15.50 24.73 20.08
C CYS A 198 -16.91 25.22 20.43
N ILE A 199 -17.92 24.85 19.63
CA ILE A 199 -19.32 25.13 19.94
C ILE A 199 -19.73 24.44 21.25
N GLN A 200 -19.45 23.14 21.40
CA GLN A 200 -19.81 22.36 22.61
C GLN A 200 -19.19 22.93 23.89
N ILE A 201 -17.93 23.40 23.80
CA ILE A 201 -17.24 24.03 24.94
C ILE A 201 -17.91 25.37 25.29
N ASN A 202 -18.23 26.19 24.29
CA ASN A 202 -18.84 27.51 24.51
C ASN A 202 -20.29 27.42 25.02
N THR A 203 -21.03 26.38 24.68
CA THR A 203 -22.42 26.16 25.13
C THR A 203 -22.51 25.45 26.48
N SER A 204 -21.39 25.29 27.20
CA SER A 204 -21.28 24.58 28.49
C SER A 204 -21.90 23.17 28.49
N VAL A 205 -21.96 22.51 27.33
CA VAL A 205 -22.41 21.11 27.20
C VAL A 205 -21.30 20.16 27.68
N VAL A 206 -20.06 20.64 27.70
CA VAL A 206 -18.94 20.02 28.43
C VAL A 206 -18.92 20.64 29.83
N ASP A 207 -19.43 19.90 30.81
CA ASP A 207 -19.38 20.33 32.21
C ASP A 207 -17.94 20.39 32.72
N ASN A 208 -17.70 21.29 33.69
CA ASN A 208 -16.42 21.54 34.35
C ASN A 208 -16.07 20.37 35.30
N MET A 209 -16.00 19.17 34.75
CA MET A 209 -15.87 17.91 35.47
C MET A 209 -14.39 17.55 35.66
N PHE A 210 -14.02 17.14 36.87
CA PHE A 210 -12.66 16.73 37.23
C PHE A 210 -12.53 15.20 37.16
N PHE A 211 -11.39 14.73 36.67
CA PHE A 211 -10.98 13.32 36.82
C PHE A 211 -10.16 13.19 38.10
N ASP A 212 -10.47 12.17 38.91
CA ASP A 212 -10.01 12.10 40.30
C ASP A 212 -8.50 11.84 40.46
N PHE A 213 -7.79 11.46 39.39
CA PHE A 213 -6.33 11.24 39.42
C PHE A 213 -5.66 11.40 38.03
N PRO A 214 -4.83 12.43 37.78
CA PRO A 214 -4.65 13.70 38.51
C PRO A 214 -5.81 14.67 38.26
N ASP A 215 -6.01 15.67 39.14
CA ASP A 215 -7.02 16.74 38.99
C ASP A 215 -6.81 17.55 37.68
N PHE A 216 -7.38 17.07 36.59
CA PHE A 216 -7.38 17.74 35.30
C PHE A 216 -8.79 18.14 34.90
N ASN A 217 -8.94 19.39 34.51
CA ASN A 217 -10.17 19.91 33.94
C ASN A 217 -10.37 19.34 32.52
N CYS A 218 -11.50 18.66 32.27
CA CYS A 218 -11.90 18.15 30.97
C CYS A 218 -11.77 19.19 29.84
N ILE A 219 -12.15 20.44 30.12
CA ILE A 219 -12.10 21.56 29.17
C ILE A 219 -10.65 21.88 28.77
N MET A 220 -9.72 21.87 29.74
CA MET A 220 -8.31 22.12 29.47
C MET A 220 -7.72 21.01 28.58
N VAL A 221 -8.03 19.74 28.88
CA VAL A 221 -7.59 18.60 28.05
C VAL A 221 -8.18 18.68 26.64
N ALA A 222 -9.45 19.07 26.51
CA ALA A 222 -10.09 19.28 25.22
C ALA A 222 -9.39 20.38 24.40
N TYR A 223 -9.07 21.54 25.01
CA TYR A 223 -8.31 22.60 24.34
C TYR A 223 -6.92 22.14 23.90
N ILE A 224 -6.22 21.37 24.75
CA ILE A 224 -4.92 20.80 24.39
C ILE A 224 -5.05 19.87 23.18
N TYR A 225 -6.03 18.96 23.16
CA TYR A 225 -6.24 18.08 22.02
C TYR A 225 -6.65 18.83 20.75
N VAL A 226 -7.54 19.83 20.84
CA VAL A 226 -7.89 20.68 19.70
C VAL A 226 -6.64 21.38 19.15
N ALA A 227 -5.79 21.94 20.02
CA ALA A 227 -4.53 22.56 19.61
C ALA A 227 -3.60 21.54 18.91
N MET A 228 -3.49 20.31 19.43
CA MET A 228 -2.68 19.25 18.82
C MET A 228 -3.22 18.81 17.45
N VAL A 229 -4.55 18.65 17.31
CA VAL A 229 -5.20 18.34 16.03
C VAL A 229 -4.94 19.45 15.01
N ILE A 230 -5.08 20.72 15.40
CA ILE A 230 -4.76 21.86 14.55
C ILE A 230 -3.29 21.80 14.12
N MET A 231 -2.36 21.62 15.06
CA MET A 231 -0.93 21.52 14.75
C MET A 231 -0.63 20.37 13.78
N LEU A 232 -1.23 19.20 13.96
CA LEU A 232 -1.08 18.07 13.04
C LEU A 232 -1.67 18.38 11.65
N LEU A 233 -2.82 19.06 11.57
CA LEU A 233 -3.42 19.49 10.31
C LEU A 233 -2.48 20.44 9.57
N LEU A 234 -1.96 21.44 10.28
CA LEU A 234 -1.01 22.40 9.74
C LEU A 234 0.26 21.71 9.23
N ILE A 235 0.80 20.75 10.00
CA ILE A 235 1.94 19.94 9.57
C ILE A 235 1.59 19.18 8.28
N ILE A 236 0.46 18.50 8.21
CA ILE A 236 0.00 17.76 7.02
C ILE A 236 -0.13 18.68 5.79
N ILE A 237 -0.69 19.88 5.95
CA ILE A 237 -0.79 20.88 4.87
C ILE A 237 0.61 21.31 4.44
N CYS A 238 1.52 21.63 5.37
CA CYS A 238 2.90 22.00 5.04
C CYS A 238 3.64 20.90 4.27
N LEU A 239 3.40 19.64 4.62
CA LEU A 239 3.96 18.48 3.93
C LEU A 239 3.42 18.37 2.51
N SER A 240 2.11 18.52 2.33
CA SER A 240 1.49 18.46 1.01
C SER A 240 2.05 19.49 0.02
N LEU A 241 2.42 20.68 0.51
CA LEU A 241 3.04 21.74 -0.29
C LEU A 241 4.49 21.41 -0.69
N THR A 242 5.18 20.63 0.13
CA THR A 242 6.60 20.31 -0.03
C THR A 242 6.82 19.05 -0.87
N ILE A 243 5.88 18.09 -0.82
CA ILE A 243 5.97 16.80 -1.52
C ILE A 243 6.26 16.97 -3.02
N PRO A 244 5.51 17.78 -3.80
CA PRO A 244 5.76 17.93 -5.23
C PRO A 244 7.17 18.42 -5.55
N THR A 245 7.69 19.38 -4.78
CA THR A 245 9.06 19.89 -4.96
C THR A 245 10.10 18.84 -4.58
N SER A 246 9.88 18.10 -3.49
CA SER A 246 10.79 17.03 -3.08
C SER A 246 10.88 15.92 -4.14
N LYS A 247 9.74 15.52 -4.74
CA LYS A 247 9.71 14.57 -5.87
C LYS A 247 10.50 15.11 -7.07
N ALA A 248 10.31 16.38 -7.44
CA ALA A 248 11.05 16.98 -8.56
C ALA A 248 12.57 17.03 -8.33
N ILE A 249 13.02 17.33 -7.10
CA ILE A 249 14.45 17.33 -6.75
C ILE A 249 15.02 15.91 -6.81
N LEU A 250 14.31 14.92 -6.26
CA LEU A 250 14.72 13.52 -6.30
C LEU A 250 14.80 13.00 -7.74
N GLU A 251 13.86 13.39 -8.58
CA GLU A 251 13.83 13.04 -10.00
C GLU A 251 15.04 13.61 -10.74
N PHE A 252 15.33 14.89 -10.52
CA PHE A 252 16.50 15.54 -11.10
C PHE A 252 17.81 14.87 -10.66
N LYS A 253 17.95 14.55 -9.37
CA LYS A 253 19.14 13.87 -8.84
C LYS A 253 19.26 12.45 -9.39
N TYR A 254 18.16 11.70 -9.49
CA TYR A 254 18.14 10.36 -10.09
C TYR A 254 18.69 10.40 -11.53
N GLN A 255 18.18 11.31 -12.37
CA GLN A 255 18.64 11.48 -13.75
C GLN A 255 20.11 11.94 -13.85
N ALA A 256 20.59 12.72 -12.88
CA ALA A 256 21.99 13.14 -12.84
C ALA A 256 22.94 12.00 -12.45
N THR A 257 22.52 11.09 -11.55
CA THR A 257 23.30 9.92 -11.12
C THR A 257 23.22 8.75 -12.10
N ASP A 258 22.22 8.73 -13.00
CA ASP A 258 22.00 7.70 -14.03
C ASP A 258 23.08 7.69 -15.15
N LYS A 259 24.02 8.65 -15.14
CA LYS A 259 25.16 8.63 -16.08
C LYS A 259 26.22 7.62 -15.61
N PRO A 260 26.50 6.56 -16.39
CA PRO A 260 27.44 5.52 -15.96
C PRO A 260 28.87 6.08 -15.95
N SER A 261 29.44 6.26 -14.75
CA SER A 261 30.89 6.14 -14.58
C SER A 261 31.21 4.66 -14.40
N LEU A 262 31.38 3.95 -15.52
CA LEU A 262 32.08 2.67 -15.50
C LEU A 262 33.50 2.94 -15.02
N SER A 263 33.84 2.50 -13.81
CA SER A 263 35.25 2.49 -13.38
C SER A 263 35.94 1.28 -14.00
N ASP A 264 37.20 1.45 -14.39
CA ASP A 264 38.02 0.43 -15.05
C ASP A 264 38.18 -0.89 -14.25
N GLN A 265 37.83 -0.89 -12.96
CA GLN A 265 37.80 -2.08 -12.08
C GLN A 265 36.70 -3.11 -12.44
N GLN A 266 35.67 -2.74 -13.22
CA GLN A 266 34.59 -3.67 -13.60
C GLN A 266 35.01 -4.69 -14.68
N THR A 267 36.18 -4.56 -15.29
CA THR A 267 36.58 -5.39 -16.44
C THR A 267 36.79 -6.87 -16.09
N GLN A 268 37.06 -7.20 -14.81
CA GLN A 268 37.39 -8.57 -14.36
C GLN A 268 36.24 -9.32 -13.65
N MET A 269 35.09 -8.68 -13.41
CA MET A 269 33.94 -9.32 -12.74
C MET A 269 33.08 -10.14 -13.73
N SER A 270 32.52 -11.25 -13.21
CA SER A 270 31.47 -12.01 -13.91
C SER A 270 30.23 -11.16 -14.13
N MET A 271 29.46 -11.49 -15.17
CA MET A 271 28.23 -10.80 -15.52
C MET A 271 27.21 -10.79 -14.37
N VAL A 272 27.10 -11.89 -13.62
CA VAL A 272 26.22 -11.97 -12.45
C VAL A 272 26.65 -11.00 -11.36
N GLU A 273 27.95 -10.88 -11.07
CA GLU A 273 28.41 -9.98 -10.01
C GLU A 273 28.25 -8.51 -10.44
N LYS A 274 28.51 -8.19 -11.71
CA LYS A 274 28.17 -6.87 -12.30
C LYS A 274 26.69 -6.53 -12.14
N LEU A 275 25.80 -7.48 -12.44
CA LEU A 275 24.36 -7.29 -12.28
C LEU A 275 23.96 -7.15 -10.81
N ARG A 276 24.57 -7.92 -9.91
CA ARG A 276 24.32 -7.83 -8.48
C ARG A 276 24.73 -6.46 -7.94
N GLU A 277 25.87 -5.93 -8.37
CA GLU A 277 26.31 -4.59 -8.04
C GLU A 277 25.36 -3.53 -8.62
N HIS A 278 24.95 -3.66 -9.88
CA HIS A 278 23.99 -2.77 -10.51
C HIS A 278 22.65 -2.73 -9.75
N VAL A 279 22.06 -3.89 -9.45
CA VAL A 279 20.83 -4.01 -8.66
C VAL A 279 21.01 -3.40 -7.27
N ARG A 280 22.16 -3.58 -6.61
CA ARG A 280 22.46 -2.94 -5.31
C ARG A 280 22.47 -1.41 -5.40
N ARG A 281 23.12 -0.85 -6.41
CA ARG A 281 23.22 0.60 -6.62
C ARG A 281 21.83 1.21 -6.83
N TYR A 282 21.04 0.66 -7.75
CA TYR A 282 19.66 1.11 -8.00
C TYR A 282 18.73 0.83 -6.82
N TRP A 283 18.96 -0.21 -6.04
CA TRP A 283 18.19 -0.44 -4.81
C TRP A 283 18.43 0.64 -3.76
N VAL A 284 19.69 1.05 -3.57
CA VAL A 284 20.00 2.16 -2.66
C VAL A 284 19.39 3.46 -3.17
N MET A 285 19.46 3.76 -4.48
CA MET A 285 18.77 4.91 -5.07
C MET A 285 17.25 4.84 -4.86
N ALA A 286 16.63 3.68 -5.11
CA ALA A 286 15.19 3.51 -5.03
C ALA A 286 14.67 3.64 -3.59
N GLU A 287 15.37 3.10 -2.59
CA GLU A 287 14.99 3.23 -1.18
C GLU A 287 15.24 4.64 -0.65
N THR A 288 16.40 5.23 -0.93
CA THR A 288 16.74 6.58 -0.43
C THR A 288 15.97 7.69 -1.15
N GLY A 289 15.71 7.50 -2.44
CA GLY A 289 14.87 8.36 -3.26
C GLY A 289 13.38 8.07 -3.17
N ASN A 290 12.93 7.14 -2.31
CA ASN A 290 11.51 6.90 -2.09
C ASN A 290 10.90 8.14 -1.37
N PRO A 291 9.88 8.82 -1.95
CA PRO A 291 9.25 9.98 -1.34
C PRO A 291 8.72 9.70 0.07
N GLN A 292 8.23 8.49 0.34
CA GLN A 292 7.77 8.11 1.68
C GLN A 292 8.93 8.06 2.69
N PHE A 293 10.11 7.58 2.27
CA PHE A 293 11.29 7.53 3.13
C PHE A 293 11.79 8.95 3.47
N VAL A 294 11.89 9.82 2.47
CA VAL A 294 12.21 11.24 2.66
C VAL A 294 11.20 11.92 3.59
N MET A 295 9.92 11.58 3.44
CA MET A 295 8.83 12.12 4.24
C MET A 295 8.92 11.69 5.72
N VAL A 296 9.28 10.44 5.99
CA VAL A 296 9.40 9.93 7.37
C VAL A 296 10.65 10.42 8.08
N THR A 297 11.73 10.69 7.35
CA THR A 297 13.00 11.19 7.90
C THR A 297 13.02 12.71 8.15
N ASN A 298 11.94 13.39 7.77
CA ASN A 298 11.76 14.83 7.89
C ASN A 298 11.43 15.28 9.35
N PRO A 299 11.95 16.44 9.81
CA PRO A 299 11.57 17.04 11.09
C PRO A 299 10.07 17.09 11.39
N LEU A 300 9.22 17.35 10.38
CA LEU A 300 7.76 17.41 10.53
C LEU A 300 7.15 16.06 10.95
N SER A 301 7.63 14.95 10.38
CA SER A 301 7.18 13.60 10.76
C SER A 301 7.69 13.18 12.14
N THR A 302 8.79 13.76 12.61
CA THR A 302 9.28 13.47 13.97
C THR A 302 8.53 14.30 15.01
N ALA A 303 8.22 15.56 14.70
CA ALA A 303 7.40 16.40 15.56
C ALA A 303 6.01 15.79 15.79
N SER A 304 5.40 15.20 14.75
CA SER A 304 4.13 14.50 14.87
C SER A 304 4.21 13.25 15.76
N GLY A 305 5.32 12.50 15.72
CA GLY A 305 5.54 11.39 16.64
C GLY A 305 5.72 11.84 18.09
N GLY A 306 6.40 12.96 18.33
CA GLY A 306 6.45 13.59 19.66
C GLY A 306 5.06 14.00 20.18
N ILE A 307 4.23 14.60 19.31
CA ILE A 307 2.82 14.91 19.63
C ILE A 307 2.05 13.62 19.97
N CYS A 308 2.24 12.54 19.22
CA CYS A 308 1.56 11.27 19.50
C CYS A 308 1.96 10.66 20.85
N VAL A 309 3.23 10.75 21.25
CA VAL A 309 3.67 10.30 22.58
C VAL A 309 2.97 11.09 23.68
N PHE A 310 2.90 12.41 23.54
CA PHE A 310 2.19 13.26 24.50
C PHE A 310 0.69 12.92 24.56
N VAL A 311 0.05 12.75 23.40
CA VAL A 311 -1.37 12.35 23.30
C VAL A 311 -1.61 10.99 23.96
N LEU A 312 -0.72 10.01 23.74
CA LEU A 312 -0.79 8.70 24.36
C LEU A 312 -0.74 8.81 25.89
N VAL A 313 0.22 9.57 26.45
CA VAL A 313 0.35 9.75 27.90
C VAL A 313 -0.92 10.40 28.47
N MET A 314 -1.41 11.47 27.86
CA MET A 314 -2.64 12.15 28.31
C MET A 314 -3.85 11.22 28.21
N ASN A 315 -3.98 10.44 27.14
CA ASN A 315 -5.09 9.51 26.96
C ASN A 315 -5.07 8.40 28.02
N MET A 316 -3.88 7.88 28.36
CA MET A 316 -3.74 6.90 29.43
C MET A 316 -4.15 7.50 30.78
N LEU A 317 -3.75 8.75 31.08
CA LEU A 317 -4.17 9.43 32.31
C LEU A 317 -5.70 9.59 32.40
N VAL A 318 -6.35 10.02 31.30
CA VAL A 318 -7.82 10.13 31.23
C VAL A 318 -8.49 8.77 31.46
N VAL A 319 -7.99 7.70 30.82
CA VAL A 319 -8.57 6.35 30.97
C VAL A 319 -8.34 5.78 32.37
N PHE A 320 -7.15 5.98 32.97
CA PHE A 320 -6.87 5.52 34.34
C PHE A 320 -7.64 6.28 35.42
N GLY A 321 -8.03 7.54 35.15
CA GLY A 321 -8.86 8.35 36.03
C GLY A 321 -10.36 8.00 36.00
N LEU A 322 -10.78 7.00 35.22
CA LEU A 322 -12.17 6.55 35.17
C LEU A 322 -12.46 5.49 36.26
N PRO A 323 -13.59 5.60 36.98
CA PRO A 323 -13.99 4.61 37.98
C PRO A 323 -14.56 3.36 37.31
N PHE A 324 -13.70 2.45 36.85
CA PHE A 324 -14.15 1.16 36.35
C PHE A 324 -14.70 0.31 37.51
N GLY A 325 -16.02 0.24 37.64
CA GLY A 325 -16.72 -0.77 38.45
C GLY A 325 -17.15 -0.37 39.87
N VAL A 326 -17.35 0.93 40.18
CA VAL A 326 -17.75 1.39 41.54
C VAL A 326 -19.01 2.27 41.59
N GLU A 327 -19.56 2.73 40.45
CA GLU A 327 -20.80 3.52 40.40
C GLU A 327 -22.02 2.65 40.01
N ASP A 328 -23.20 3.00 40.53
CA ASP A 328 -24.49 2.42 40.17
C ASP A 328 -24.66 2.41 38.63
N GLU A 329 -24.98 1.26 38.02
CA GLU A 329 -25.03 1.08 36.55
C GLU A 329 -25.92 2.12 35.83
N GLN A 330 -26.87 2.74 36.54
CA GLN A 330 -27.76 3.78 36.02
C GLN A 330 -27.15 5.18 35.93
N GLN A 331 -26.14 5.54 36.75
CA GLN A 331 -25.53 6.88 36.74
C GLN A 331 -24.37 7.00 35.73
N ALA A 332 -23.70 5.89 35.42
CA ALA A 332 -22.53 5.86 34.52
C ALA A 332 -22.87 5.91 33.01
N PHE A 333 -24.12 5.61 32.61
CA PHE A 333 -24.53 5.50 31.20
C PHE A 333 -25.81 6.31 30.89
N THR A 334 -25.80 7.59 31.25
CA THR A 334 -26.96 8.49 31.07
C THR A 334 -27.10 9.08 29.66
N SER A 335 -26.12 8.89 28.77
CA SER A 335 -26.21 9.39 27.39
C SER A 335 -27.09 8.55 26.48
N ALA A 336 -27.54 9.15 25.37
CA ALA A 336 -28.31 8.47 24.32
C ALA A 336 -27.60 7.23 23.73
N TYR A 337 -26.27 7.19 23.86
CA TYR A 337 -25.42 6.10 23.37
C TYR A 337 -25.36 4.90 24.35
N LYS A 338 -25.79 5.07 25.61
CA LYS A 338 -25.81 4.02 26.64
C LYS A 338 -24.47 3.26 26.71
N ARG A 339 -24.50 1.92 26.84
CA ARG A 339 -23.32 1.05 26.93
C ARG A 339 -22.40 1.12 25.69
N SER A 340 -22.85 1.64 24.55
CA SER A 340 -22.00 1.77 23.35
C SER A 340 -20.80 2.69 23.57
N ILE A 341 -20.89 3.65 24.50
CA ILE A 341 -19.79 4.53 24.91
C ILE A 341 -18.59 3.74 25.42
N LEU A 342 -18.83 2.70 26.22
CA LEU A 342 -17.76 1.83 26.74
C LEU A 342 -17.00 1.14 25.61
N PHE A 343 -17.72 0.63 24.60
CA PHE A 343 -17.09 0.00 23.43
C PHE A 343 -16.26 1.01 22.63
N ILE A 344 -16.72 2.26 22.52
CA ILE A 344 -15.99 3.34 21.84
C ILE A 344 -14.69 3.65 22.60
N ILE A 345 -14.76 3.88 23.92
CA ILE A 345 -13.59 4.18 24.77
C ILE A 345 -12.54 3.09 24.64
N ILE A 346 -12.92 1.82 24.82
CA ILE A 346 -12.00 0.69 24.75
C ILE A 346 -11.35 0.60 23.37
N THR A 347 -12.16 0.64 22.31
CA THR A 347 -11.67 0.47 20.93
C THR A 347 -10.74 1.61 20.55
N GLN A 348 -11.16 2.86 20.76
CA GLN A 348 -10.34 4.03 20.39
C GLN A 348 -9.08 4.15 21.26
N SER A 349 -9.13 3.77 22.53
CA SER A 349 -7.93 3.73 23.39
C SER A 349 -6.91 2.70 22.91
N ILE A 350 -7.35 1.49 22.54
CA ILE A 350 -6.50 0.50 21.88
C ILE A 350 -5.92 1.10 20.58
N GLY A 351 -6.73 1.83 19.83
CA GLY A 351 -6.31 2.49 18.62
C GLY A 351 -5.26 3.57 18.83
N VAL A 352 -5.34 4.35 19.90
CA VAL A 352 -4.31 5.33 20.28
C VAL A 352 -2.99 4.62 20.59
N VAL A 353 -3.02 3.51 21.33
CA VAL A 353 -1.82 2.72 21.65
C VAL A 353 -1.19 2.16 20.37
N VAL A 354 -1.96 1.44 19.55
CA VAL A 354 -1.49 0.82 18.30
C VAL A 354 -1.00 1.90 17.32
N GLY A 355 -1.77 2.96 17.15
CA GLY A 355 -1.47 4.08 16.26
C GLY A 355 -0.22 4.86 16.68
N THR A 356 0.16 4.88 17.95
CA THR A 356 1.36 5.61 18.40
C THR A 356 2.67 4.86 18.12
N ILE A 357 2.62 3.54 17.93
CA ILE A 357 3.81 2.71 17.69
C ILE A 357 4.57 3.18 16.44
N ALA A 358 3.92 3.29 15.29
CA ALA A 358 4.59 3.68 14.05
C ALA A 358 5.24 5.08 14.15
N PRO A 359 4.54 6.16 14.53
CA PRO A 359 5.14 7.48 14.74
C PRO A 359 6.34 7.48 15.70
N ILE A 360 6.31 6.72 16.80
CA ILE A 360 7.46 6.58 17.71
C ILE A 360 8.68 6.03 16.97
N PHE A 361 8.54 4.91 16.27
CA PHE A 361 9.65 4.30 15.52
C PHE A 361 10.17 5.21 14.40
N ARG A 362 9.31 6.04 13.81
CA ARG A 362 9.70 7.09 12.86
C ARG A 362 10.58 8.15 13.53
N CYS A 363 10.28 8.56 14.77
CA CYS A 363 11.16 9.44 15.55
C CYS A 363 12.56 8.82 15.76
N PHE A 364 12.63 7.49 15.97
CA PHE A 364 13.91 6.77 16.09
C PHE A 364 14.67 6.65 14.78
N SER A 365 13.99 6.71 13.63
CA SER A 365 14.62 6.64 12.31
C SER A 365 15.59 7.81 12.09
N VAL A 366 15.42 8.93 12.79
CA VAL A 366 16.36 10.08 12.78
C VAL A 366 17.78 9.70 13.23
N LEU A 367 17.93 8.67 14.08
CA LEU A 367 19.24 8.14 14.47
C LEU A 367 19.99 7.49 13.30
N SER A 368 19.34 7.28 12.15
CA SER A 368 19.98 6.79 10.92
C SER A 368 20.83 7.84 10.22
N PHE A 369 20.87 9.09 10.71
CA PHE A 369 21.70 10.18 10.17
C PHE A 369 22.92 10.44 11.07
N ASN A 370 24.02 10.92 10.46
CA ASN A 370 25.25 11.26 11.18
C ASN A 370 25.13 12.49 12.12
N LEU A 371 23.90 12.99 12.34
CA LEU A 371 23.60 14.16 13.17
C LEU A 371 24.01 13.98 14.64
N VAL A 372 23.96 12.76 15.16
CA VAL A 372 24.36 12.43 16.54
C VAL A 372 25.88 12.62 16.75
N ALA A 373 26.70 12.41 15.72
CA ALA A 373 28.16 12.46 15.81
C ALA A 373 28.76 13.85 15.56
N LYS A 374 28.06 14.75 14.86
CA LYS A 374 28.54 16.11 14.49
C LYS A 374 27.86 17.23 15.31
N TRP A 375 27.43 16.94 16.53
CA TRP A 375 26.55 17.79 17.37
C TRP A 375 27.10 19.20 17.63
N ASP A 376 28.42 19.35 17.74
CA ASP A 376 29.06 20.59 18.22
C ASP A 376 29.01 21.80 17.26
N LYS A 377 28.59 21.63 15.99
CA LYS A 377 28.55 22.74 15.01
C LYS A 377 27.16 23.08 14.43
N LYS A 378 26.10 22.35 14.78
CA LYS A 378 24.81 22.38 14.04
C LYS A 378 23.64 23.15 14.69
N HIS A 379 23.79 23.73 15.88
CA HIS A 379 22.68 24.42 16.59
C HIS A 379 22.05 25.59 15.80
N LEU A 380 22.82 26.27 14.94
CA LEU A 380 22.33 27.40 14.13
C LEU A 380 21.52 26.98 12.88
N MET A 381 21.60 25.71 12.45
CA MET A 381 20.87 25.23 11.26
C MET A 381 19.38 24.98 11.52
N VAL A 382 18.94 24.91 12.79
CA VAL A 382 17.53 24.68 13.18
C VAL A 382 16.62 25.83 12.70
N PHE A 383 17.15 27.05 12.63
CA PHE A 383 16.41 28.24 12.18
C PHE A 383 16.52 28.51 10.68
N LYS A 384 17.46 27.85 9.98
CA LYS A 384 17.58 27.96 8.52
C LYS A 384 16.47 27.12 7.88
N VAL A 385 15.62 27.76 7.09
CA VAL A 385 14.60 27.07 6.27
C VAL A 385 15.16 26.89 4.87
N GLU A 386 15.32 25.64 4.45
CA GLU A 386 15.80 25.29 3.11
C GLU A 386 14.83 25.78 2.03
N LYS A 387 15.37 26.11 0.85
CA LYS A 387 14.60 26.71 -0.24
C LYS A 387 13.42 25.83 -0.70
N TYR A 388 13.61 24.51 -0.70
CA TYR A 388 12.62 23.54 -1.19
C TYR A 388 11.29 23.59 -0.40
N TRP A 389 11.30 23.99 0.88
CA TRP A 389 10.09 24.11 1.71
C TRP A 389 9.08 25.14 1.21
N THR A 390 9.56 26.18 0.54
CA THR A 390 8.74 27.33 0.13
C THR A 390 8.70 27.51 -1.38
N GLN A 391 9.48 26.71 -2.12
CA GLN A 391 9.63 26.84 -3.56
C GLN A 391 8.29 26.78 -4.29
N LYS A 392 7.41 25.83 -3.95
CA LYS A 392 6.11 25.70 -4.63
C LYS A 392 5.22 26.93 -4.44
N LEU A 393 5.24 27.50 -3.24
CA LEU A 393 4.50 28.73 -2.93
C LEU A 393 5.08 29.95 -3.68
N TYR A 394 6.40 30.01 -3.87
CA TYR A 394 7.03 31.04 -4.71
C TYR A 394 6.66 30.86 -6.20
N GLU A 395 6.67 29.64 -6.72
CA GLU A 395 6.21 29.33 -8.09
C GLU A 395 4.75 29.77 -8.29
N TRP A 396 3.87 29.44 -7.34
CA TRP A 396 2.47 29.89 -7.37
C TRP A 396 2.32 31.39 -7.20
N LYS A 397 3.25 32.07 -6.52
CA LYS A 397 3.23 33.53 -6.43
C LYS A 397 3.66 34.18 -7.75
N GLN A 398 4.55 33.54 -8.49
CA GLN A 398 5.08 34.03 -9.78
C GLN A 398 4.24 33.61 -10.99
N SER A 399 3.37 32.61 -10.89
CA SER A 399 2.63 32.11 -12.04
C SER A 399 1.58 33.10 -12.57
N HIS A 400 1.72 33.46 -13.85
CA HIS A 400 0.74 34.24 -14.59
C HIS A 400 -0.46 33.38 -14.93
N ILE A 401 -1.62 33.70 -14.37
CA ILE A 401 -2.90 33.09 -14.75
C ILE A 401 -3.66 34.11 -15.61
N THR A 402 -4.00 33.70 -16.82
CA THR A 402 -4.91 34.42 -17.71
C THR A 402 -6.32 34.27 -17.15
N PHE A 403 -6.73 35.21 -16.29
CA PHE A 403 -8.12 35.27 -15.83
C PHE A 403 -9.03 35.65 -17.00
N LEU A 404 -9.89 34.71 -17.45
CA LEU A 404 -11.00 35.01 -18.34
C LEU A 404 -12.15 35.63 -17.53
N SER A 405 -12.56 36.83 -17.93
CA SER A 405 -13.77 37.55 -17.51
C SER A 405 -13.75 38.23 -16.12
N GLY A 406 -13.49 39.54 -16.12
CA GLY A 406 -13.65 40.44 -14.96
C GLY A 406 -13.10 41.84 -15.22
N SER A 407 -13.75 42.90 -14.68
CA SER A 407 -13.34 44.31 -14.85
C SER A 407 -11.90 44.55 -14.35
N ARG A 408 -11.18 45.53 -14.92
CA ARG A 408 -9.78 45.87 -14.56
C ARG A 408 -9.57 46.01 -13.04
N ARG A 409 -10.53 46.57 -12.33
CA ARG A 409 -10.50 46.78 -10.86
C ARG A 409 -10.61 45.46 -10.08
N SER A 410 -11.49 44.55 -10.49
CA SER A 410 -11.63 43.22 -9.87
C SER A 410 -10.39 42.34 -10.06
N ARG A 411 -9.76 42.40 -11.24
CA ARG A 411 -8.51 41.69 -11.54
C ARG A 411 -7.34 42.16 -10.66
N THR A 412 -7.20 43.48 -10.47
CA THR A 412 -6.17 44.04 -9.58
C THR A 412 -6.40 43.65 -8.12
N LEU A 413 -7.64 43.69 -7.63
CA LEU A 413 -7.97 43.27 -6.27
C LEU A 413 -7.71 41.79 -6.04
N LEU A 414 -8.13 40.92 -6.96
CA LEU A 414 -7.89 39.48 -6.89
C LEU A 414 -6.39 39.15 -6.90
N TYR A 415 -5.62 39.84 -7.76
CA TYR A 415 -4.17 39.70 -7.82
C TYR A 415 -3.49 40.13 -6.51
N ASN A 416 -3.88 41.28 -5.95
CA ASN A 416 -3.35 41.77 -4.67
C ASN A 416 -3.72 40.87 -3.49
N LEU A 417 -4.96 40.37 -3.47
CA LEU A 417 -5.43 39.42 -2.46
C LEU A 417 -4.64 38.10 -2.54
N ARG A 418 -4.50 37.53 -3.74
CA ARG A 418 -3.70 36.33 -4.00
C ARG A 418 -2.26 36.49 -3.52
N ASN A 419 -1.61 37.60 -3.88
CA ASN A 419 -0.23 37.86 -3.47
C ASN A 419 -0.09 38.01 -1.96
N THR A 420 -1.05 38.67 -1.31
CA THR A 420 -1.09 38.78 0.15
C THR A 420 -1.26 37.41 0.80
N ILE A 421 -2.22 36.60 0.35
CA ILE A 421 -2.47 35.25 0.84
C ILE A 421 -1.21 34.37 0.69
N LEU A 422 -0.64 34.31 -0.51
CA LEU A 422 0.56 33.50 -0.75
C LEU A 422 1.77 33.98 0.05
N SER A 423 1.90 35.30 0.26
CA SER A 423 2.97 35.85 1.11
C SER A 423 2.79 35.45 2.58
N LEU A 424 1.56 35.44 3.08
CA LEU A 424 1.23 34.94 4.41
C LEU A 424 1.50 33.44 4.51
N CYS A 425 1.07 32.64 3.53
CA CYS A 425 1.35 31.21 3.47
C CYS A 425 2.85 30.91 3.49
N ILE A 426 3.69 31.67 2.77
CA ILE A 426 5.15 31.49 2.81
C ILE A 426 5.71 31.76 4.21
N ARG A 427 5.28 32.86 4.86
CA ARG A 427 5.71 33.19 6.22
C ARG A 427 5.28 32.11 7.22
N PHE A 428 4.07 31.61 7.06
CA PHE A 428 3.48 30.58 7.91
C PHE A 428 4.15 29.21 7.73
N GLN A 429 4.41 28.79 6.48
CA GLN A 429 5.18 27.58 6.15
C GLN A 429 6.55 27.61 6.82
N LYS A 430 7.27 28.75 6.74
CA LYS A 430 8.57 28.92 7.42
C LYS A 430 8.43 28.78 8.94
N LEU A 431 7.43 29.42 9.53
CA LEU A 431 7.18 29.36 10.97
C LEU A 431 6.92 27.93 11.46
N ILE A 432 6.09 27.17 10.73
CA ILE A 432 5.78 25.78 11.07
C ILE A 432 7.02 24.90 10.96
N VAL A 433 7.79 25.03 9.87
CA VAL A 433 9.02 24.24 9.68
C VAL A 433 10.01 24.50 10.80
N VAL A 434 10.24 25.76 11.16
CA VAL A 434 11.12 26.12 12.28
C VAL A 434 10.60 25.54 13.60
N SER A 435 9.31 25.69 13.87
CA SER A 435 8.68 25.15 15.09
C SER A 435 8.83 23.62 15.17
N CYS A 436 8.63 22.91 14.06
CA CYS A 436 8.82 21.47 13.98
C CYS A 436 10.29 21.07 14.16
N LYS A 437 11.24 21.82 13.60
CA LYS A 437 12.68 21.59 13.82
C LYS A 437 13.09 21.79 15.28
N VAL A 438 12.46 22.73 15.99
CA VAL A 438 12.67 22.93 17.44
C VAL A 438 12.08 21.76 18.24
N ILE A 439 10.84 21.35 17.96
CA ILE A 439 10.22 20.17 18.60
C ILE A 439 11.06 18.92 18.35
N TRP A 440 11.57 18.77 17.12
CA TRP A 440 12.48 17.70 16.73
C TRP A 440 13.76 17.69 17.57
N LEU A 441 14.41 18.84 17.74
CA LEU A 441 15.61 18.97 18.58
C LEU A 441 15.30 18.58 20.04
N ILE A 442 14.20 19.09 20.60
CA ILE A 442 13.75 18.76 21.95
C ILE A 442 13.53 17.25 22.09
N THR A 443 12.87 16.63 21.12
CA THR A 443 12.59 15.18 21.10
C THR A 443 13.89 14.37 21.11
N ILE A 444 14.91 14.78 20.33
CA ILE A 444 16.22 14.11 20.32
C ILE A 444 16.94 14.26 21.67
N VAL A 445 16.88 15.45 22.27
CA VAL A 445 17.49 15.70 23.59
C VAL A 445 16.83 14.84 24.66
N ILE A 446 15.50 14.80 24.70
CA ILE A 446 14.74 13.92 25.61
C ILE A 446 15.09 12.45 25.36
N LEU A 447 15.20 12.04 24.10
CA LEU A 447 15.56 10.65 23.79
C LEU A 447 16.97 10.30 24.26
N ARG A 448 17.94 11.20 24.10
CA ARG A 448 19.30 11.03 24.66
C ARG A 448 19.29 10.96 26.17
N LEU A 449 18.54 11.82 26.85
CA LEU A 449 18.35 11.78 28.29
C LEU A 449 17.74 10.44 28.72
N ALA A 450 16.71 9.96 28.03
CA ALA A 450 16.10 8.66 28.30
C ALA A 450 17.08 7.50 28.07
N VAL A 451 17.86 7.51 26.98
CA VAL A 451 18.89 6.49 26.72
C VAL A 451 20.01 6.58 27.76
N TYR A 452 20.44 7.78 28.16
CA TYR A 452 21.43 7.97 29.22
C TYR A 452 20.92 7.48 30.58
N CYS A 453 19.67 7.78 30.93
CA CYS A 453 18.98 7.25 32.12
C CYS A 453 18.82 5.73 32.05
N LEU A 454 18.48 5.16 30.90
CA LEU A 454 18.39 3.70 30.69
C LEU A 454 19.77 3.03 30.69
N TYR A 455 20.83 3.73 30.28
CA TYR A 455 22.22 3.27 30.32
C TYR A 455 22.78 3.29 31.74
N SER A 456 22.46 4.35 32.51
CA SER A 456 22.75 4.42 33.95
C SER A 456 21.91 3.42 34.76
N TRP A 457 20.77 2.96 34.24
CA TRP A 457 19.97 1.87 34.82
C TRP A 457 20.45 0.44 34.43
N LYS A 458 21.42 0.28 33.52
CA LYS A 458 21.85 -1.03 33.00
C LYS A 458 23.24 -1.49 33.45
N SER A 459 23.39 -1.63 34.77
CA SER A 459 24.21 -2.70 35.37
C SER A 459 23.57 -4.10 35.20
N VAL A 460 22.43 -4.25 34.51
CA VAL A 460 21.75 -5.54 34.32
C VAL A 460 21.22 -5.69 32.88
N LYS A 461 21.69 -6.76 32.20
CA LYS A 461 21.37 -7.27 30.84
C LYS A 461 22.24 -6.77 29.67
N ALA A 462 23.51 -7.16 29.74
CA ALA A 462 24.27 -7.62 28.58
C ALA A 462 23.58 -8.85 27.93
N ARG A 463 22.56 -8.64 27.09
CA ARG A 463 22.06 -9.68 26.15
C ARG A 463 21.10 -9.22 25.03
N LEU A 464 21.07 -7.94 24.66
CA LEU A 464 20.18 -7.49 23.56
C LEU A 464 20.85 -6.63 22.48
N PHE A 465 22.10 -6.21 22.69
CA PHE A 465 22.94 -5.61 21.65
C PHE A 465 24.39 -6.05 21.86
N THR A 466 24.67 -7.33 21.66
CA THR A 466 26.02 -7.72 21.26
C THR A 466 26.22 -7.18 19.84
N PRO A 467 27.12 -6.21 19.60
CA PRO A 467 27.59 -5.99 18.26
C PRO A 467 28.33 -7.28 17.87
N SER A 468 27.81 -8.00 16.87
CA SER A 468 28.57 -9.06 16.24
C SER A 468 29.78 -8.41 15.56
N MET A 469 30.88 -8.27 16.30
CA MET A 469 32.22 -8.20 15.74
C MET A 469 32.53 -9.60 15.20
N ALA A 470 31.95 -9.90 14.04
CA ALA A 470 32.41 -10.98 13.19
C ALA A 470 33.27 -10.30 12.13
N SER A 471 34.56 -10.65 12.17
CA SER A 471 35.63 -10.37 11.21
C SER A 471 35.17 -9.68 9.93
N ALA A 472 35.64 -8.44 9.75
CA ALA A 472 35.70 -7.78 8.46
C ALA A 472 36.51 -8.67 7.51
N SER A 473 35.82 -9.47 6.70
CA SER A 473 36.36 -9.84 5.40
C SER A 473 36.13 -8.62 4.50
N ASP A 474 37.23 -8.17 3.94
CA ASP A 474 37.42 -7.01 3.09
C ASP A 474 36.64 -7.19 1.78
N ASP A 475 35.34 -6.87 1.79
CA ASP A 475 34.56 -6.72 0.55
C ASP A 475 34.79 -5.31 0.02
N THR A 476 35.46 -5.25 -1.14
CA THR A 476 35.70 -4.10 -2.00
C THR A 476 34.70 -2.96 -1.76
N ASN A 477 35.16 -1.97 -1.01
CA ASN A 477 34.36 -0.87 -0.48
C ASN A 477 34.07 0.12 -1.60
N GLU A 478 33.15 -0.23 -2.49
CA GLU A 478 32.57 0.74 -3.41
C GLU A 478 31.81 1.78 -2.57
N ASP A 479 32.10 3.06 -2.80
CA ASP A 479 31.49 4.13 -2.02
C ASP A 479 30.02 4.29 -2.42
N LEU A 480 29.13 3.46 -1.85
CA LEU A 480 27.67 3.53 -2.08
C LEU A 480 27.05 4.88 -1.69
N SER A 481 27.80 5.76 -1.02
CA SER A 481 27.34 7.12 -0.70
C SER A 481 26.97 7.92 -1.96
N LYS A 482 27.65 7.69 -3.09
CA LYS A 482 27.35 8.35 -4.37
C LYS A 482 25.98 8.01 -4.96
N TYR A 483 25.38 6.91 -4.49
CA TYR A 483 24.08 6.39 -4.96
C TYR A 483 22.94 6.68 -3.98
N VAL A 484 23.20 7.44 -2.93
CA VAL A 484 22.19 7.89 -1.96
C VAL A 484 21.53 9.16 -2.48
N LEU A 485 20.22 9.10 -2.74
CA LEU A 485 19.43 10.25 -3.16
C LEU A 485 18.86 10.97 -1.94
N GLN A 486 19.21 12.23 -1.77
CA GLN A 486 18.71 13.08 -0.68
C GLN A 486 18.19 14.41 -1.22
N VAL A 487 17.13 14.93 -0.62
CA VAL A 487 16.60 16.28 -0.95
C VAL A 487 17.52 17.37 -0.41
N ASP A 488 18.14 17.14 0.74
CA ASP A 488 19.08 18.06 1.40
C ASP A 488 20.46 17.42 1.52
N ASP A 489 21.44 18.00 0.81
CA ASP A 489 22.83 17.54 0.80
C ASP A 489 23.56 17.82 2.13
N GLU A 490 23.04 18.70 2.99
CA GLU A 490 23.62 19.02 4.31
C GLU A 490 23.27 17.95 5.39
N MET A 491 22.31 17.05 5.12
CA MET A 491 21.80 16.01 6.02
C MET A 491 22.26 14.59 5.60
N GLU A 492 23.57 14.37 5.67
CA GLU A 492 24.23 13.11 5.31
C GLU A 492 23.73 11.90 6.14
N LEU A 493 23.28 10.85 5.44
CA LEU A 493 22.84 9.60 6.04
C LEU A 493 24.04 8.91 6.73
N ALA A 494 23.80 8.25 7.87
CA ALA A 494 24.87 7.50 8.52
C ALA A 494 25.34 6.36 7.62
N LYS A 495 26.66 6.19 7.46
CA LYS A 495 27.26 5.19 6.57
C LYS A 495 26.75 3.76 6.80
N LYS A 496 26.26 3.46 8.01
CA LYS A 496 25.66 2.17 8.39
C LYS A 496 24.31 1.91 7.69
N THR A 497 23.53 2.95 7.41
CA THR A 497 22.18 2.84 6.83
C THR A 497 22.19 2.35 5.37
N PRO A 498 22.93 2.97 4.42
CA PRO A 498 22.98 2.47 3.04
C PRO A 498 23.64 1.07 2.95
N LYS A 499 24.62 0.77 3.82
CA LYS A 499 25.18 -0.59 3.96
C LYS A 499 24.12 -1.60 4.42
N GLY A 500 23.27 -1.22 5.37
CA GLY A 500 22.13 -2.03 5.82
C GLY A 500 21.10 -2.28 4.71
N ILE A 501 20.76 -1.23 3.95
CA ILE A 501 19.85 -1.31 2.79
C ILE A 501 20.41 -2.26 1.71
N SER A 502 21.70 -2.15 1.38
CA SER A 502 22.38 -3.04 0.43
C SER A 502 22.41 -4.49 0.92
N LYS A 503 22.72 -4.74 2.21
CA LYS A 503 22.72 -6.09 2.80
C LYS A 503 21.33 -6.74 2.76
N SER A 504 20.28 -5.95 2.95
CA SER A 504 18.90 -6.42 2.79
C SER A 504 18.65 -6.96 1.38
N MET A 505 19.13 -6.26 0.35
CA MET A 505 18.97 -6.71 -1.04
C MET A 505 19.75 -7.99 -1.33
N ASN A 506 20.95 -8.16 -0.78
CA ASN A 506 21.69 -9.42 -0.91
C ASN A 506 20.93 -10.62 -0.35
N SER A 507 20.34 -10.45 0.83
CA SER A 507 19.51 -11.50 1.42
C SER A 507 18.28 -11.81 0.55
N PHE A 508 17.70 -10.80 -0.10
CA PHE A 508 16.56 -10.97 -0.98
C PHE A 508 16.93 -11.75 -2.26
N ILE A 509 18.03 -11.38 -2.93
CA ILE A 509 18.54 -12.08 -4.11
C ILE A 509 18.89 -13.53 -3.76
N SER A 510 19.59 -13.76 -2.65
CA SER A 510 19.97 -15.12 -2.22
C SER A 510 18.76 -16.00 -1.87
N ASN A 511 17.68 -15.41 -1.35
CA ASN A 511 16.43 -16.16 -1.14
C ASN A 511 15.75 -16.50 -2.47
N ALA A 512 15.73 -15.59 -3.44
CA ALA A 512 15.18 -15.85 -4.77
C ALA A 512 15.99 -16.91 -5.54
N GLU A 513 17.31 -16.98 -5.33
CA GLU A 513 18.17 -18.01 -5.90
C GLU A 513 17.79 -19.43 -5.43
N LYS A 514 17.28 -19.57 -4.20
CA LYS A 514 16.76 -20.85 -3.69
C LYS A 514 15.45 -21.28 -4.34
N GLU A 515 14.69 -20.34 -4.92
CA GLU A 515 13.44 -20.61 -5.64
C GLU A 515 13.67 -21.04 -7.09
N GLN A 516 14.91 -21.13 -7.56
CA GLN A 516 15.24 -21.50 -8.92
C GLN A 516 14.78 -22.92 -9.27
N ASN A 517 14.16 -23.07 -10.45
CA ASN A 517 13.71 -24.35 -10.95
C ASN A 517 14.86 -25.18 -11.55
N LYS A 518 15.00 -26.39 -11.05
CA LYS A 518 16.03 -27.35 -11.47
C LYS A 518 15.70 -28.00 -12.81
N ASP A 519 14.42 -28.21 -13.12
CA ASP A 519 13.99 -28.85 -14.38
C ASP A 519 14.30 -27.96 -15.60
N LEU A 520 14.13 -26.63 -15.46
CA LEU A 520 14.49 -25.70 -16.54
C LEU A 520 16.00 -25.71 -16.78
N LEU A 521 16.80 -25.76 -15.71
CA LEU A 521 18.25 -25.86 -15.85
C LEU A 521 18.67 -27.18 -16.51
N GLU A 522 18.00 -28.29 -16.20
CA GLU A 522 18.22 -29.58 -16.85
C GLU A 522 17.85 -29.54 -18.34
N LEU A 523 16.74 -28.88 -18.70
CA LEU A 523 16.36 -28.66 -20.10
C LEU A 523 17.43 -27.86 -20.83
N LEU A 524 17.90 -26.75 -20.25
CA LEU A 524 18.95 -25.91 -20.82
C LEU A 524 20.28 -26.67 -20.96
N ASN A 525 20.59 -27.63 -20.09
CA ASN A 525 21.80 -28.46 -20.24
C ASN A 525 21.81 -29.34 -21.49
N LYS A 526 20.65 -29.57 -22.13
CA LYS A 526 20.56 -30.28 -23.42
C LYS A 526 20.94 -29.39 -24.61
N SER A 527 21.12 -28.09 -24.38
CA SER A 527 21.59 -27.17 -25.40
C SER A 527 23.08 -27.38 -25.69
N THR A 528 23.40 -27.58 -26.96
CA THR A 528 24.77 -27.78 -27.47
C THR A 528 25.35 -26.50 -28.07
N GLY A 529 24.88 -25.34 -27.59
CA GLY A 529 25.18 -24.01 -28.14
C GLY A 529 23.94 -23.36 -28.75
N PHE A 530 24.09 -22.67 -29.88
CA PHE A 530 23.00 -21.92 -30.51
C PHE A 530 22.63 -22.44 -31.91
N LYS A 531 23.29 -23.48 -32.41
CA LYS A 531 23.14 -23.95 -33.80
C LYS A 531 21.70 -24.32 -34.17
N ARG A 532 20.93 -24.92 -33.25
CA ARG A 532 19.55 -25.36 -33.56
C ARG A 532 18.52 -24.22 -33.56
N VAL A 533 18.92 -22.98 -33.27
CA VAL A 533 18.05 -21.81 -33.48
C VAL A 533 17.75 -21.60 -34.97
N GLU A 534 18.65 -22.01 -35.86
CA GLU A 534 18.41 -21.99 -37.31
C GLU A 534 17.47 -23.12 -37.78
N TYR A 535 17.26 -24.16 -36.97
CA TYR A 535 16.64 -25.40 -37.44
C TYR A 535 15.11 -25.37 -37.43
N PHE A 536 14.49 -24.45 -36.68
CA PHE A 536 13.03 -24.42 -36.58
C PHE A 536 12.35 -23.84 -37.83
N ASP A 537 13.07 -23.09 -38.67
CA ASP A 537 12.48 -22.47 -39.85
C ASP A 537 13.52 -22.31 -40.98
N THR A 538 13.09 -22.46 -42.24
CA THR A 538 13.94 -22.30 -43.43
C THR A 538 13.26 -21.46 -44.51
N ASP A 539 14.05 -20.80 -45.36
CA ASP A 539 13.54 -19.95 -46.44
C ASP A 539 13.17 -20.79 -47.68
N HIS A 540 13.47 -22.09 -47.66
CA HIS A 540 13.12 -23.04 -48.71
C HIS A 540 11.65 -23.51 -48.66
N ILE A 541 10.91 -23.18 -47.60
CA ILE A 541 9.49 -23.55 -47.49
C ILE A 541 8.65 -22.52 -48.18
N GLN A 542 7.70 -22.99 -49.00
CA GLN A 542 6.76 -22.13 -49.67
C GLN A 542 5.87 -21.38 -48.65
N PRO A 543 5.84 -20.03 -48.68
CA PRO A 543 4.98 -19.26 -47.78
C PRO A 543 3.50 -19.52 -48.07
N LEU A 544 2.69 -19.73 -47.03
CA LEU A 544 1.22 -19.82 -47.16
C LEU A 544 0.54 -18.44 -47.22
N LEU A 545 1.29 -17.38 -46.89
CA LEU A 545 0.79 -16.01 -46.79
C LEU A 545 1.60 -15.10 -47.70
N SER A 546 0.93 -14.09 -48.29
CA SER A 546 1.58 -13.04 -49.08
C SER A 546 2.38 -12.05 -48.22
N VAL A 547 2.10 -12.00 -46.91
CA VAL A 547 2.84 -11.22 -45.91
C VAL A 547 3.61 -12.19 -45.01
N GLU A 548 4.92 -11.97 -44.88
CA GLU A 548 5.75 -12.75 -43.96
C GLU A 548 5.48 -12.33 -42.51
N LEU A 549 4.95 -13.25 -41.71
CA LEU A 549 4.71 -13.04 -40.29
C LEU A 549 6.02 -13.09 -39.51
N VAL A 550 6.24 -12.11 -38.64
CA VAL A 550 7.44 -12.07 -37.81
C VAL A 550 7.39 -13.16 -36.72
N ASN A 551 8.53 -13.79 -36.44
CA ASN A 551 8.66 -14.75 -35.33
C ASN A 551 8.98 -14.03 -34.03
N SER A 552 8.46 -14.54 -32.92
CA SER A 552 8.88 -14.18 -31.56
C SER A 552 9.68 -15.33 -30.92
N TRP A 553 10.27 -15.12 -29.74
CA TRP A 553 10.92 -16.20 -28.99
C TRP A 553 9.92 -17.25 -28.51
N SER A 554 8.80 -16.81 -27.94
CA SER A 554 7.78 -17.68 -27.34
C SER A 554 7.01 -18.51 -28.36
N LEU A 555 6.83 -18.01 -29.59
CA LEU A 555 6.01 -18.68 -30.61
C LEU A 555 6.59 -20.05 -31.04
N PRO A 556 7.85 -20.16 -31.53
CA PRO A 556 8.44 -21.44 -31.84
C PRO A 556 8.52 -22.38 -30.64
N ILE A 557 8.76 -21.87 -29.43
CA ILE A 557 8.81 -22.69 -28.21
C ILE A 557 7.46 -23.39 -27.97
N VAL A 558 6.36 -22.64 -28.03
CA VAL A 558 5.01 -23.20 -27.84
C VAL A 558 4.68 -24.20 -28.96
N THR A 559 4.98 -23.86 -30.21
CA THR A 559 4.73 -24.73 -31.37
C THR A 559 5.50 -26.05 -31.28
N LEU A 560 6.80 -25.99 -31.00
CA LEU A 560 7.64 -27.20 -30.79
C LEU A 560 7.13 -28.04 -29.62
N THR A 561 6.61 -27.38 -28.58
CA THR A 561 6.03 -28.07 -27.41
C THR A 561 4.74 -28.79 -27.77
N CYS A 562 3.87 -28.21 -28.60
CA CYS A 562 2.64 -28.88 -29.08
C CYS A 562 2.98 -30.20 -29.77
N ILE A 563 3.98 -30.20 -30.65
CA ILE A 563 4.47 -31.39 -31.35
C ILE A 563 5.02 -32.39 -30.33
N ALA A 564 5.84 -31.94 -29.39
CA ALA A 564 6.46 -32.79 -28.37
C ALA A 564 5.43 -33.47 -27.45
N VAL A 565 4.37 -32.75 -27.08
CA VAL A 565 3.26 -33.26 -26.24
C VAL A 565 2.44 -34.31 -26.97
N ALA A 566 2.25 -34.18 -28.29
CA ALA A 566 1.52 -35.13 -29.12
C ALA A 566 2.25 -36.47 -29.34
N LEU A 567 3.56 -36.55 -29.04
CA LEU A 567 4.32 -37.78 -29.24
C LEU A 567 3.93 -38.87 -28.23
N PRO A 568 3.54 -40.08 -28.68
CA PRO A 568 3.19 -41.17 -27.79
C PRO A 568 4.45 -41.82 -27.16
N ASN A 569 4.26 -42.66 -26.15
CA ASN A 569 5.32 -43.41 -25.44
C ASN A 569 6.34 -42.56 -24.66
N ILE A 570 5.96 -41.35 -24.26
CA ILE A 570 6.70 -40.53 -23.28
C ILE A 570 6.11 -40.77 -21.89
N HIS A 571 6.96 -41.11 -20.91
CA HIS A 571 6.58 -41.27 -19.51
C HIS A 571 5.90 -40.01 -18.96
N LYS A 572 4.82 -40.18 -18.19
CA LYS A 572 4.01 -39.06 -17.68
C LYS A 572 4.83 -38.08 -16.85
N ASP A 573 5.62 -38.57 -15.90
CA ASP A 573 6.46 -37.74 -15.02
C ASP A 573 7.48 -36.91 -15.82
N LYS A 574 8.03 -37.50 -16.89
CA LYS A 574 8.95 -36.83 -17.81
C LYS A 574 8.26 -35.72 -18.61
N LEU A 575 7.01 -35.94 -19.00
CA LEU A 575 6.20 -34.94 -19.71
C LEU A 575 5.78 -33.79 -18.77
N GLU A 576 5.38 -34.09 -17.53
CA GLU A 576 5.02 -33.08 -16.53
C GLU A 576 6.22 -32.21 -16.14
N SER A 577 7.40 -32.82 -15.91
CA SER A 577 8.65 -32.06 -15.68
C SER A 577 9.02 -31.20 -16.90
N PHE A 578 8.88 -31.72 -18.12
CA PHE A 578 9.11 -30.97 -19.36
C PHE A 578 8.19 -29.76 -19.51
N LEU A 579 6.88 -29.92 -19.28
CA LEU A 579 5.91 -28.82 -19.33
C LEU A 579 6.19 -27.77 -18.26
N ARG A 580 6.55 -28.18 -17.03
CA ARG A 580 6.96 -27.26 -15.95
C ARG A 580 8.19 -26.44 -16.34
N SER A 581 9.21 -27.06 -16.94
CA SER A 581 10.39 -26.35 -17.46
C SER A 581 10.01 -25.32 -18.52
N ILE A 582 9.15 -25.70 -19.47
CA ILE A 582 8.75 -24.84 -20.57
C ILE A 582 7.88 -23.68 -20.08
N GLY A 583 6.95 -23.91 -19.15
CA GLY A 583 6.12 -22.85 -18.59
C GLY A 583 6.95 -21.74 -17.96
N GLU A 584 7.98 -22.10 -17.19
CA GLU A 584 8.92 -21.10 -16.66
C GLU A 584 9.80 -20.49 -17.76
N GLY A 585 10.25 -21.30 -18.72
CA GLY A 585 11.03 -20.83 -19.86
C GLY A 585 10.30 -19.75 -20.67
N ILE A 586 9.03 -20.00 -21.00
CA ILE A 586 8.12 -19.08 -21.68
C ILE A 586 7.92 -17.82 -20.84
N SER A 587 7.77 -17.95 -19.52
CA SER A 587 7.61 -16.77 -18.64
C SER A 587 8.80 -15.80 -18.75
N TYR A 588 10.03 -16.32 -18.82
CA TYR A 588 11.23 -15.50 -19.04
C TYR A 588 11.32 -14.99 -20.48
N SER A 589 10.95 -15.79 -21.48
CA SER A 589 10.91 -15.33 -22.88
C SER A 589 9.90 -14.21 -23.09
N HIS A 590 8.72 -14.28 -22.48
CA HIS A 590 7.73 -13.21 -22.51
C HIS A 590 8.28 -11.94 -21.86
N LEU A 591 9.02 -12.04 -20.74
CA LEU A 591 9.66 -10.89 -20.11
C LEU A 591 10.70 -10.22 -21.02
N VAL A 592 11.48 -11.02 -21.76
CA VAL A 592 12.43 -10.52 -22.77
C VAL A 592 11.68 -9.80 -23.89
N GLU A 593 10.69 -10.46 -24.48
CA GLU A 593 9.85 -9.87 -25.52
C GLU A 593 9.14 -8.60 -25.05
N GLU A 594 8.78 -8.49 -23.76
CA GLU A 594 7.99 -7.36 -23.21
C GLU A 594 8.89 -6.15 -23.00
N SER A 595 10.16 -6.40 -22.71
CA SER A 595 11.10 -5.34 -22.41
C SER A 595 11.79 -4.83 -23.69
N LEU A 596 12.00 -5.70 -24.69
CA LEU A 596 12.79 -5.39 -25.88
C LEU A 596 11.96 -5.29 -27.17
N ASN A 597 10.83 -6.00 -27.29
CA ASN A 597 10.06 -6.12 -28.54
C ASN A 597 8.67 -5.46 -28.39
N ASN A 598 8.65 -4.12 -28.38
CA ASN A 598 7.46 -3.32 -28.05
C ASN A 598 6.54 -2.99 -29.24
N SER A 599 6.84 -3.45 -30.46
CA SER A 599 5.98 -3.19 -31.61
C SER A 599 4.62 -3.89 -31.46
N SER A 600 3.57 -3.32 -32.05
CA SER A 600 2.21 -3.85 -32.00
C SER A 600 2.12 -5.31 -32.48
N GLU A 601 2.93 -5.69 -33.47
CA GLU A 601 3.01 -7.04 -34.02
C GLU A 601 3.45 -8.07 -32.95
N TYR A 602 4.55 -7.80 -32.22
CA TYR A 602 5.02 -8.67 -31.13
C TYR A 602 4.03 -8.73 -29.96
N VAL A 603 3.29 -7.66 -29.69
CA VAL A 603 2.21 -7.67 -28.69
C VAL A 603 1.10 -8.65 -29.08
N ASN A 604 0.73 -8.71 -30.35
CA ASN A 604 -0.28 -9.67 -30.83
C ASN A 604 0.23 -11.11 -30.77
N ILE A 605 1.49 -11.35 -31.17
CA ILE A 605 2.13 -12.67 -31.08
C ILE A 605 2.18 -13.15 -29.63
N ARG A 606 2.59 -12.30 -28.68
CA ARG A 606 2.64 -12.63 -27.25
C ARG A 606 1.28 -13.01 -26.67
N LYS A 607 0.22 -12.26 -27.01
CA LYS A 607 -1.16 -12.60 -26.61
C LYS A 607 -1.59 -13.96 -27.18
N THR A 608 -1.18 -14.25 -28.41
CA THR A 608 -1.42 -15.52 -29.08
C THR A 608 -0.69 -16.66 -28.37
N THR A 609 0.60 -16.50 -28.07
CA THR A 609 1.41 -17.52 -27.40
C THR A 609 0.98 -17.77 -25.96
N MET A 610 0.52 -16.75 -25.21
CA MET A 610 -0.10 -16.93 -23.89
C MET A 610 -1.38 -17.78 -23.96
N THR A 611 -2.23 -17.55 -24.98
CA THR A 611 -3.48 -18.30 -25.15
C THR A 611 -3.18 -19.75 -25.51
N LEU A 612 -2.30 -19.96 -26.50
CA LEU A 612 -1.86 -21.29 -26.93
C LEU A 612 -1.16 -22.07 -25.81
N TRP A 613 -0.31 -21.41 -25.03
CA TRP A 613 0.35 -22.06 -23.91
C TRP A 613 -0.66 -22.59 -22.89
N HIS A 614 -1.70 -21.82 -22.58
CA HIS A 614 -2.76 -22.26 -21.68
C HIS A 614 -3.54 -23.47 -22.23
N GLU A 615 -3.85 -23.49 -23.54
CA GLU A 615 -4.47 -24.64 -24.22
C GLU A 615 -3.60 -25.90 -24.12
N VAL A 616 -2.28 -25.76 -24.32
CA VAL A 616 -1.34 -26.88 -24.28
C VAL A 616 -1.14 -27.39 -22.85
N GLU A 617 -0.96 -26.48 -21.88
CA GLU A 617 -0.67 -26.82 -20.49
C GLU A 617 -1.88 -27.41 -19.76
N CYS A 618 -3.09 -26.85 -19.96
CA CYS A 618 -4.28 -27.26 -19.23
C CYS A 618 -5.15 -28.28 -19.99
N ASN A 619 -5.31 -28.10 -21.30
CA ASN A 619 -6.28 -28.88 -22.08
C ASN A 619 -5.63 -29.96 -22.94
N TYR A 620 -4.29 -29.95 -23.10
CA TYR A 620 -3.58 -30.78 -24.07
C TYR A 620 -4.17 -30.63 -25.48
N THR A 621 -4.46 -29.40 -25.88
CA THR A 621 -5.02 -29.06 -27.20
C THR A 621 -4.16 -28.01 -27.92
N TRP A 622 -4.26 -27.98 -29.24
CA TRP A 622 -3.72 -26.92 -30.09
C TRP A 622 -4.79 -26.47 -31.08
N LEU A 623 -5.27 -25.22 -30.97
CA LEU A 623 -6.35 -24.70 -31.82
C LEU A 623 -7.55 -25.64 -31.85
N GLU A 624 -8.03 -26.02 -30.65
CA GLU A 624 -9.14 -26.97 -30.43
C GLU A 624 -8.87 -28.43 -30.85
N ASN A 625 -7.75 -28.72 -31.51
CA ASN A 625 -7.37 -30.08 -31.87
C ASN A 625 -6.69 -30.78 -30.68
N ALA A 626 -7.16 -31.98 -30.33
CA ALA A 626 -6.58 -32.74 -29.22
C ALA A 626 -5.16 -33.24 -29.53
N LEU A 627 -4.22 -32.92 -28.64
CA LEU A 627 -2.84 -33.45 -28.63
C LEU A 627 -2.73 -34.80 -27.90
N SER A 628 -3.86 -35.45 -27.63
CA SER A 628 -3.91 -36.65 -26.80
C SER A 628 -3.10 -37.82 -27.40
N LYS A 629 -2.45 -38.61 -26.54
CA LYS A 629 -1.60 -39.74 -26.95
C LYS A 629 -2.34 -40.76 -27.82
N ASN A 630 -3.63 -40.97 -27.54
CA ASN A 630 -4.48 -41.94 -28.24
C ASN A 630 -4.66 -41.58 -29.73
N ALA A 631 -4.66 -40.28 -30.07
CA ALA A 631 -4.83 -39.83 -31.45
C ALA A 631 -3.62 -40.14 -32.36
N PHE A 632 -2.44 -40.34 -31.77
CA PHE A 632 -1.17 -40.49 -32.50
C PHE A 632 -0.43 -41.81 -32.20
N GLU A 633 -1.01 -42.70 -31.39
CA GLU A 633 -0.36 -43.91 -30.91
C GLU A 633 0.17 -44.81 -32.05
N ARG A 634 -0.66 -44.99 -33.09
CA ARG A 634 -0.35 -45.80 -34.27
C ARG A 634 0.45 -45.08 -35.37
N LYS A 635 0.65 -43.77 -35.26
CA LYS A 635 1.33 -42.97 -36.30
C LYS A 635 2.85 -42.99 -36.14
N THR A 636 3.62 -42.92 -37.21
CA THR A 636 5.09 -42.72 -37.19
C THR A 636 5.45 -41.25 -36.87
N ALA A 637 6.72 -40.93 -36.61
CA ALA A 637 7.12 -39.54 -36.33
C ALA A 637 6.86 -38.62 -37.53
N THR A 638 7.18 -39.09 -38.74
CA THR A 638 6.94 -38.39 -40.01
C THR A 638 5.44 -38.18 -40.26
N GLU A 639 4.60 -39.18 -40.00
CA GLU A 639 3.13 -39.05 -40.12
C GLU A 639 2.54 -38.05 -39.12
N ILE A 640 3.10 -37.93 -37.91
CA ILE A 640 2.68 -36.93 -36.93
C ILE A 640 3.02 -35.52 -37.43
N LEU A 641 4.26 -35.32 -37.91
CA LEU A 641 4.69 -34.03 -38.48
C LEU A 641 3.86 -33.63 -39.69
N GLN A 642 3.59 -34.58 -40.60
CA GLN A 642 2.75 -34.34 -41.78
C GLN A 642 1.33 -33.95 -41.37
N TRP A 643 0.75 -34.64 -40.39
CA TRP A 643 -0.59 -34.30 -39.90
C TRP A 643 -0.68 -32.86 -39.37
N PHE A 644 0.32 -32.40 -38.61
CA PHE A 644 0.36 -31.02 -38.14
C PHE A 644 0.55 -30.02 -39.29
N ALA A 645 1.38 -30.36 -40.29
CA ALA A 645 1.59 -29.53 -41.46
C ALA A 645 0.29 -29.35 -42.26
N ASP A 646 -0.38 -30.46 -42.59
CA ASP A 646 -1.62 -30.48 -43.36
C ASP A 646 -2.74 -29.75 -42.61
N LYS A 647 -2.88 -29.99 -41.30
CA LYS A 647 -3.91 -29.34 -40.48
C LYS A 647 -3.68 -27.84 -40.36
N ALA A 648 -2.42 -27.42 -40.21
CA ALA A 648 -2.07 -26.01 -40.19
C ALA A 648 -2.36 -25.32 -41.53
N GLU A 649 -2.05 -25.97 -42.65
CA GLU A 649 -2.35 -25.46 -43.98
C GLU A 649 -3.87 -25.32 -44.21
N GLU A 650 -4.67 -26.32 -43.81
CA GLU A 650 -6.13 -26.28 -43.86
C GLU A 650 -6.69 -25.04 -43.14
N ILE A 651 -6.25 -24.80 -41.89
CA ILE A 651 -6.68 -23.65 -41.07
C ILE A 651 -6.31 -22.32 -41.74
N VAL A 652 -5.10 -22.21 -42.29
CA VAL A 652 -4.64 -20.99 -42.99
C VAL A 652 -5.50 -20.72 -44.23
N ILE A 653 -5.79 -21.75 -45.02
CA ILE A 653 -6.62 -21.63 -46.23
C ILE A 653 -8.06 -21.24 -45.87
N GLU A 654 -8.65 -21.83 -44.83
CA GLU A 654 -10.00 -21.52 -44.37
C GLU A 654 -10.12 -20.06 -43.92
N ILE A 655 -9.19 -19.59 -43.10
CA ILE A 655 -9.16 -18.21 -42.62
C ILE A 655 -8.96 -17.23 -43.79
N ASN A 656 -8.05 -17.53 -44.73
CA ASN A 656 -7.81 -16.68 -45.89
C ASN A 656 -9.03 -16.59 -46.82
N LYS A 657 -9.81 -17.66 -46.99
CA LYS A 657 -11.06 -17.65 -47.76
C LYS A 657 -12.15 -16.78 -47.10
N SER A 658 -12.17 -16.71 -45.77
CA SER A 658 -13.16 -15.96 -45.00
C SER A 658 -12.87 -14.45 -44.90
N SER A 659 -11.63 -14.03 -45.12
CA SER A 659 -11.19 -12.64 -44.97
C SER A 659 -11.15 -11.92 -46.32
N ASN A 660 -12.13 -11.06 -46.59
CA ASN A 660 -12.20 -10.25 -47.81
C ASN A 660 -11.01 -9.27 -47.91
N ALA A 661 -9.92 -9.70 -48.57
CA ALA A 661 -8.88 -8.93 -49.28
C ALA A 661 -8.21 -7.70 -48.61
N LYS A 662 -8.49 -7.35 -47.36
CA LYS A 662 -7.71 -6.40 -46.56
C LYS A 662 -7.19 -7.11 -45.33
N MET A 663 -5.99 -7.67 -45.42
CA MET A 663 -5.24 -8.08 -44.23
C MET A 663 -5.00 -6.83 -43.37
N VAL A 664 -5.78 -6.74 -42.30
CA VAL A 664 -5.70 -5.73 -41.25
C VAL A 664 -4.32 -5.80 -40.62
N GLU A 665 -3.81 -4.68 -40.11
CA GLU A 665 -2.58 -4.55 -39.29
C GLU A 665 -2.43 -5.57 -38.14
N ASN A 666 -3.44 -6.41 -37.86
CA ASN A 666 -3.42 -7.47 -36.86
C ASN A 666 -3.96 -8.79 -37.44
N PRO A 667 -3.09 -9.75 -37.80
CA PRO A 667 -3.52 -11.07 -38.27
C PRO A 667 -4.25 -11.84 -37.14
N PRO A 668 -5.27 -12.67 -37.47
CA PRO A 668 -5.96 -13.50 -36.49
C PRO A 668 -4.98 -14.40 -35.71
N LYS A 669 -5.22 -14.58 -34.41
CA LYS A 669 -4.36 -15.42 -33.54
C LYS A 669 -4.14 -16.83 -34.10
N MET A 670 -5.22 -17.45 -34.59
CA MET A 670 -5.20 -18.77 -35.23
C MET A 670 -4.27 -18.80 -36.45
N LEU A 671 -4.22 -17.71 -37.21
CA LEU A 671 -3.39 -17.62 -38.40
C LEU A 671 -1.89 -17.60 -38.05
N ILE A 672 -1.50 -16.83 -37.02
CA ILE A 672 -0.11 -16.78 -36.53
C ILE A 672 0.33 -18.18 -36.04
N ALA A 673 -0.53 -18.82 -35.25
CA ALA A 673 -0.29 -20.15 -34.68
C ALA A 673 -0.15 -21.22 -35.76
N ALA A 674 -1.09 -21.25 -36.71
CA ALA A 674 -1.10 -22.21 -37.81
C ALA A 674 0.10 -22.01 -38.74
N ASN A 675 0.41 -20.77 -39.13
CA ASN A 675 1.57 -20.49 -39.98
C ASN A 675 2.89 -20.94 -39.30
N SER A 676 3.04 -20.70 -38.00
CA SER A 676 4.21 -21.18 -37.24
C SER A 676 4.30 -22.71 -37.23
N MET A 677 3.18 -23.40 -36.98
CA MET A 677 3.12 -24.86 -37.01
C MET A 677 3.54 -25.42 -38.36
N TYR A 678 2.93 -24.92 -39.44
CA TYR A 678 3.23 -25.33 -40.81
C TYR A 678 4.72 -25.16 -41.15
N ARG A 679 5.28 -23.96 -40.91
CA ARG A 679 6.70 -23.69 -41.22
C ARG A 679 7.63 -24.60 -40.42
N ILE A 680 7.37 -24.81 -39.13
CA ILE A 680 8.21 -25.66 -38.27
C ILE A 680 8.15 -27.12 -38.71
N THR A 681 6.96 -27.67 -38.94
CA THR A 681 6.80 -29.09 -39.31
C THR A 681 7.37 -29.39 -40.68
N GLN A 682 7.12 -28.52 -41.67
CA GLN A 682 7.72 -28.63 -43.00
C GLN A 682 9.25 -28.52 -42.95
N THR A 683 9.81 -27.66 -42.08
CA THR A 683 11.26 -27.53 -41.94
C THR A 683 11.88 -28.82 -41.41
N ILE A 684 11.26 -29.42 -40.39
CA ILE A 684 11.74 -30.68 -39.80
C ILE A 684 11.63 -31.81 -40.83
N LEU A 685 10.51 -31.92 -41.55
CA LEU A 685 10.31 -32.91 -42.61
C LEU A 685 11.34 -32.79 -43.72
N LEU A 686 11.59 -31.58 -44.22
CA LEU A 686 12.55 -31.31 -45.28
C LEU A 686 13.98 -31.67 -44.86
N ARG A 687 14.36 -31.37 -43.61
CA ARG A 687 15.67 -31.76 -43.07
C ARG A 687 15.77 -33.27 -42.87
N ASP A 688 14.68 -33.95 -42.50
CA ASP A 688 14.67 -35.41 -42.33
C ASP A 688 14.85 -36.18 -43.64
N GLN A 689 14.33 -35.67 -44.76
CA GLN A 689 14.50 -36.28 -46.09
C GLN A 689 15.97 -36.40 -46.52
N SER A 690 16.86 -35.62 -45.91
CA SER A 690 18.31 -35.67 -46.16
C SER A 690 19.05 -36.76 -45.38
N ASN A 691 18.38 -37.42 -44.42
CA ASN A 691 18.98 -38.46 -43.58
C ASN A 691 18.79 -39.87 -44.16
N THR A 692 19.73 -40.76 -43.85
CA THR A 692 19.75 -42.16 -44.32
C THR A 692 18.85 -43.09 -43.50
N GLU A 693 18.51 -42.73 -42.26
CA GLU A 693 17.62 -43.50 -41.38
C GLU A 693 16.34 -42.70 -41.07
N PRO A 694 15.16 -43.36 -41.03
CA PRO A 694 13.90 -42.69 -40.75
C PRO A 694 13.82 -42.20 -39.31
N LEU A 695 13.32 -40.99 -39.12
CA LEU A 695 13.19 -40.35 -37.80
C LEU A 695 12.31 -41.16 -36.85
N SER A 696 12.89 -41.66 -35.76
CA SER A 696 12.11 -42.30 -34.69
C SER A 696 11.42 -41.26 -33.79
N LYS A 697 10.31 -41.64 -33.14
CA LYS A 697 9.60 -40.79 -32.16
C LYS A 697 10.51 -40.30 -31.03
N LYS A 698 11.45 -41.14 -30.57
CA LYS A 698 12.43 -40.78 -29.53
C LYS A 698 13.46 -39.77 -30.03
N GLN A 699 13.96 -39.93 -31.25
CA GLN A 699 14.86 -38.97 -31.88
C GLN A 699 14.16 -37.63 -32.12
N LEU A 700 12.91 -37.64 -32.62
CA LEU A 700 12.12 -36.42 -32.78
C LEU A 700 11.93 -35.69 -31.44
N PHE A 701 11.54 -36.40 -30.37
CA PHE A 701 11.41 -35.78 -29.05
C PHE A 701 12.73 -35.17 -28.55
N ALA A 702 13.87 -35.86 -28.76
CA ALA A 702 15.18 -35.33 -28.39
C ALA A 702 15.56 -34.10 -29.22
N LEU A 703 15.25 -34.10 -30.52
CA LEU A 703 15.45 -32.97 -31.42
C LEU A 703 14.63 -31.75 -30.99
N LEU A 704 13.34 -31.92 -30.71
CA LEU A 704 12.43 -30.88 -30.22
C LEU A 704 12.92 -30.28 -28.89
N ASN A 705 13.32 -31.13 -27.93
CA ASN A 705 13.93 -30.68 -26.68
C ASN A 705 15.18 -29.83 -26.93
N GLY A 706 16.04 -30.28 -27.83
CA GLY A 706 17.27 -29.59 -28.20
C GLY A 706 17.02 -28.23 -28.84
N MET A 707 16.06 -28.14 -29.76
CA MET A 707 15.65 -26.88 -30.38
C MET A 707 15.09 -25.90 -29.34
N ILE A 708 14.18 -26.35 -28.48
CA ILE A 708 13.62 -25.53 -27.40
C ILE A 708 14.73 -25.03 -26.46
N ALA A 709 15.66 -25.89 -26.08
CA ALA A 709 16.77 -25.52 -25.19
C ALA A 709 17.72 -24.49 -25.82
N ASP A 710 18.03 -24.62 -27.12
CA ASP A 710 18.89 -23.66 -27.84
C ASP A 710 18.16 -22.31 -28.03
N ILE A 711 16.86 -22.32 -28.38
CA ILE A 711 16.04 -21.10 -28.50
C ILE A 711 15.92 -20.37 -27.16
N LEU A 712 15.62 -21.10 -26.07
CA LEU A 712 15.59 -20.53 -24.71
C LEU A 712 16.95 -19.98 -24.31
N SER A 713 18.04 -20.71 -24.57
CA SER A 713 19.40 -20.26 -24.26
C SER A 713 19.73 -18.96 -25.00
N ALA A 714 19.44 -18.88 -26.30
CA ALA A 714 19.63 -17.67 -27.10
C ALA A 714 18.77 -16.51 -26.57
N CYS A 715 17.49 -16.74 -26.30
CA CYS A 715 16.59 -15.75 -25.71
C CYS A 715 17.13 -15.19 -24.38
N PHE A 716 17.65 -16.07 -23.52
CA PHE A 716 18.10 -15.74 -22.17
C PHE A 716 19.41 -14.96 -22.12
N THR A 717 20.16 -14.88 -23.21
CA THR A 717 21.30 -13.96 -23.33
C THR A 717 20.87 -12.48 -23.16
N ASN A 718 19.59 -12.19 -23.37
CA ASN A 718 19.00 -10.87 -23.16
C ASN A 718 18.55 -10.60 -21.72
N LEU A 719 18.46 -11.61 -20.84
CA LEU A 719 18.02 -11.43 -19.45
C LEU A 719 18.86 -10.41 -18.67
N PRO A 720 20.20 -10.35 -18.81
CA PRO A 720 21.01 -9.34 -18.13
C PRO A 720 20.58 -7.90 -18.46
N ARG A 721 20.31 -7.64 -19.75
CA ARG A 721 19.80 -6.35 -20.24
C ARG A 721 18.42 -6.05 -19.69
N VAL A 722 17.51 -7.04 -19.68
CA VAL A 722 16.15 -6.89 -19.11
C VAL A 722 16.21 -6.55 -17.62
N ILE A 723 17.08 -7.21 -16.85
CA ILE A 723 17.27 -6.93 -15.42
C ILE A 723 17.76 -5.50 -15.20
N ALA A 724 18.74 -5.05 -16.00
CA ALA A 724 19.25 -3.67 -15.94
C ALA A 724 18.15 -2.65 -16.28
N MET A 725 17.42 -2.85 -17.38
CA MET A 725 16.30 -1.97 -17.78
C MET A 725 15.21 -1.88 -16.70
N LYS A 726 14.87 -3.01 -16.05
CA LYS A 726 13.91 -3.00 -14.94
C LYS A 726 14.42 -2.25 -13.70
N CYS A 727 15.73 -2.14 -13.51
CA CYS A 727 16.29 -1.30 -12.43
C CYS A 727 16.10 0.20 -12.71
N GLN A 728 16.08 0.58 -13.99
CA GLN A 728 16.05 1.97 -14.48
C GLN A 728 14.63 2.55 -14.62
N GLU A 729 13.71 2.17 -13.74
CA GLU A 729 12.34 2.68 -13.77
C GLU A 729 12.30 4.22 -13.60
N SER A 730 11.63 4.90 -14.54
CA SER A 730 11.56 6.36 -14.57
C SER A 730 10.51 6.90 -13.61
N VAL A 731 9.44 6.13 -13.33
CA VAL A 731 8.38 6.56 -12.42
C VAL A 731 8.82 6.35 -10.97
N ILE A 732 9.04 7.45 -10.23
CA ILE A 732 9.55 7.44 -8.85
C ILE A 732 8.76 6.51 -7.91
N GLU A 733 7.43 6.44 -8.05
CA GLU A 733 6.57 5.57 -7.24
C GLU A 733 6.73 4.07 -7.56
N LYS A 734 7.22 3.73 -8.76
CA LYS A 734 7.38 2.34 -9.22
C LYS A 734 8.80 1.81 -9.04
N ARG A 735 9.80 2.68 -8.84
CA ARG A 735 11.23 2.32 -8.72
C ARG A 735 11.49 1.17 -7.75
N GLU A 736 11.00 1.29 -6.51
CA GLU A 736 11.24 0.26 -5.49
C GLU A 736 10.68 -1.11 -5.91
N ALA A 737 9.45 -1.13 -6.44
CA ALA A 737 8.80 -2.35 -6.89
C ALA A 737 9.53 -2.96 -8.10
N SER A 738 9.94 -2.11 -9.06
CA SER A 738 10.66 -2.55 -10.25
C SER A 738 12.03 -3.14 -9.93
N VAL A 739 12.81 -2.50 -9.04
CA VAL A 739 14.11 -3.03 -8.59
C VAL A 739 13.93 -4.35 -7.83
N LYS A 740 12.86 -4.51 -7.02
CA LYS A 740 12.55 -5.81 -6.39
C LYS A 740 12.26 -6.91 -7.40
N VAL A 741 11.51 -6.60 -8.47
CA VAL A 741 11.25 -7.55 -9.56
C VAL A 741 12.57 -7.92 -10.24
N ALA A 742 13.42 -6.93 -10.55
CA ALA A 742 14.74 -7.15 -11.14
C ALA A 742 15.64 -8.03 -10.24
N ALA A 743 15.65 -7.77 -8.93
CA ALA A 743 16.42 -8.55 -7.96
C ALA A 743 15.93 -10.00 -7.84
N ARG A 744 14.61 -10.21 -7.86
CA ARG A 744 14.03 -11.56 -7.84
C ARG A 744 14.35 -12.31 -9.12
N LEU A 745 14.25 -11.62 -10.27
CA LEU A 745 14.61 -12.18 -11.57
C LEU A 745 16.08 -12.59 -11.59
N LEU A 746 17.00 -11.69 -11.19
CA LEU A 746 18.43 -11.98 -11.05
C LEU A 746 18.69 -13.20 -10.18
N GLY A 747 18.06 -13.29 -9.00
CA GLY A 747 18.20 -14.46 -8.12
C GLY A 747 17.79 -15.75 -8.82
N LYS A 748 16.60 -15.78 -9.44
CA LYS A 748 16.09 -16.98 -10.13
C LYS A 748 16.89 -17.37 -11.37
N THR A 749 17.49 -16.41 -12.07
CA THR A 749 18.22 -16.64 -13.32
C THR A 749 19.73 -16.72 -13.15
N THR A 750 20.25 -16.60 -11.92
CA THR A 750 21.70 -16.57 -11.62
C THR A 750 22.46 -17.73 -12.31
N LYS A 751 22.09 -18.99 -12.05
CA LYS A 751 22.79 -20.14 -12.69
C LYS A 751 22.57 -20.24 -14.20
N ILE A 752 21.47 -19.69 -14.72
CA ILE A 752 21.23 -19.63 -16.16
C ILE A 752 22.24 -18.65 -16.78
N ILE A 753 22.40 -17.47 -16.19
CA ILE A 753 23.35 -16.45 -16.65
C ILE A 753 24.79 -16.97 -16.55
N GLU A 754 25.18 -17.58 -15.42
CA GLU A 754 26.52 -18.19 -15.24
C GLU A 754 26.81 -19.28 -16.27
N ARG A 755 25.79 -20.05 -16.68
CA ARG A 755 25.94 -21.04 -17.75
C ARG A 755 26.15 -20.35 -19.10
N LEU A 756 25.34 -19.35 -19.43
CA LEU A 756 25.40 -18.65 -20.72
C LEU A 756 26.71 -17.87 -20.88
N GLU A 757 27.29 -17.36 -19.80
CA GLU A 757 28.59 -16.68 -19.81
C GLU A 757 29.76 -17.61 -20.22
N LYS A 758 29.59 -18.93 -20.07
CA LYS A 758 30.58 -19.93 -20.52
C LYS A 758 30.44 -20.31 -21.99
N LEU A 759 29.36 -19.91 -22.66
CA LEU A 759 29.13 -20.18 -24.06
C LEU A 759 29.72 -19.04 -24.91
N GLU A 760 30.29 -19.38 -26.06
CA GLU A 760 30.72 -18.38 -27.05
C GLU A 760 29.47 -17.69 -27.63
N LEU A 761 29.31 -16.41 -27.30
CA LEU A 761 28.22 -15.58 -27.81
C LEU A 761 28.51 -15.13 -29.25
N PRO A 762 27.49 -15.01 -30.11
CA PRO A 762 27.67 -14.46 -31.44
C PRO A 762 28.14 -13.00 -31.36
N SER A 763 29.08 -12.62 -32.23
CA SER A 763 29.55 -11.24 -32.36
C SER A 763 28.51 -10.42 -33.14
N MET A 764 27.42 -10.09 -32.46
CA MET A 764 26.29 -9.33 -33.00
C MET A 764 25.95 -8.17 -32.06
N ASP A 765 25.42 -7.08 -32.63
CA ASP A 765 24.90 -5.95 -31.87
C ASP A 765 23.85 -6.44 -30.83
N PRO A 766 23.97 -6.06 -29.54
CA PRO A 766 22.97 -6.36 -28.51
C PRO A 766 21.52 -6.00 -28.87
N ASP A 767 21.29 -5.02 -29.74
CA ASP A 767 19.94 -4.68 -30.21
C ASP A 767 19.38 -5.71 -31.18
N LYS A 768 20.24 -6.33 -32.00
CA LYS A 768 19.86 -7.42 -32.90
C LYS A 768 19.67 -8.74 -32.16
N MET A 769 20.43 -8.97 -31.08
CA MET A 769 20.28 -10.15 -30.22
C MET A 769 18.90 -10.29 -29.58
N ALA A 770 18.10 -9.22 -29.54
CA ALA A 770 16.72 -9.25 -29.04
C ALA A 770 15.74 -10.01 -29.97
N TYR A 771 16.11 -10.24 -31.23
CA TYR A 771 15.22 -10.77 -32.27
C TYR A 771 15.66 -12.13 -32.77
N ILE A 772 14.79 -13.14 -32.65
CA ILE A 772 15.10 -14.52 -33.07
C ILE A 772 15.45 -14.63 -34.57
N ASN A 773 14.85 -13.79 -35.41
CA ASN A 773 15.13 -13.77 -36.84
C ASN A 773 16.57 -13.28 -37.14
N GLU A 774 17.10 -12.32 -36.38
CA GLU A 774 18.49 -11.87 -36.50
C GLU A 774 19.48 -12.99 -36.12
N TRP A 775 19.17 -13.76 -35.06
CA TRP A 775 19.94 -14.95 -34.71
C TRP A 775 19.99 -15.97 -35.86
N ARG A 776 18.86 -16.21 -36.53
CA ARG A 776 18.81 -17.10 -37.70
C ARG A 776 19.68 -16.58 -38.85
N ILE A 777 19.59 -15.29 -39.16
CA ILE A 777 20.38 -14.66 -40.23
C ILE A 777 21.88 -14.79 -39.93
N TYR A 778 22.29 -14.50 -38.69
CA TYR A 778 23.69 -14.61 -38.28
C TYR A 778 24.20 -16.05 -38.39
N LEU A 779 23.44 -17.02 -37.88
CA LEU A 779 23.85 -18.42 -37.89
C LEU A 779 24.00 -18.97 -39.32
N LYS A 780 23.12 -18.60 -40.25
CA LYS A 780 23.26 -18.95 -41.68
C LYS A 780 24.55 -18.41 -42.31
N GLN A 781 24.95 -17.19 -41.96
CA GLN A 781 26.15 -16.54 -42.51
C GLN A 781 27.46 -17.07 -41.90
N SER A 782 27.40 -17.59 -40.67
CA SER A 782 28.56 -18.09 -39.93
C SER A 782 28.98 -19.52 -40.31
N ILE A 783 28.22 -20.20 -41.17
CA ILE A 783 28.56 -21.51 -41.73
C ILE A 783 29.29 -21.25 -43.06
N PRO A 784 30.62 -21.47 -43.13
CA PRO A 784 31.39 -21.26 -44.36
C PRO A 784 31.01 -22.20 -45.50
#